data_AF-A0A7W1JAN0-F1
#
_entry.id   AF-A0A7W1JAN0-F1
#
_cell.length_a   1.000
_cell.length_b   1.000
_cell.length_c   1.000
_cell.angle_alpha   90.00
_cell.angle_beta   90.00
_cell.angle_gamma   90.00
#
_symmetry.space_group_name_H-M   'P 1'
#
loop_
_entity.id
_entity.type
_entity.pdbx_description
1 polymer ?
#
loop_
_entity_poly.entity_id
_entity_poly.type
_entity_poly.pdbx_seq_one_letter_code
_entity_poly.pdbx_strand_id
1 'polypeptide(L)'
;MEIIEQVRIRVDAADFAPARRRDLDYALMNGALLSLDPHTVLLPPEPAKEFSEEIQGEFYGIGAYLAQDEGVVTIERVMPGLPADRAGVEDGDVILGIDSEKTAGLSLDQAVKRIKGPKGSTVILTLERKGVTEPIDLPIVRDLVQVISTRAYRSGDVGYVRMDDFSANTAHELFAALTELQQPGPMKAFVIDLRFNGGGLLDQAKLISNFFLPKGREIVRTVTNDGQADISKSGGAPILGDVPMVVMVSGGSASAAEILSGALQRNNRAVVAGTTTFGKGSVQAVKPLHDGSKLKLTIQEYQLPGGVSIQDVGITPDLRLTRHSVREDGTVDLVPFTRDREVDDDFALENRSPYQHQGTYEIGWVAPHLTKDQQKQSSLSARDFHPDQEASLVIGILVEAVAVPNFSEDSVAARKANTLRQYLLEHIRDPVAKCTEAEAQSLAALLEKRAPPVDWGSKALPDPRSLSLSFNGPATLTAGDPASLSFTVTNAGTVDTGRLFGLVKADKMSAFWEEELLFGKVPAGGSATGVMAFKVPPRLYSGEERFTVEVYVDGVATPLTSLPVAVEVKSLLRPHFSYSWHLEEPSGDGQLNPGETARVNLTVRNDGDAPSAKVKLYVFKSDDPYVQLGEVRFTFDGGIPMGGEVTAKVPITVQKEVKRGGQGVPFSAESVKLQVRAEEVFPDDVSGLYRSTLFNTMTIPVNQPLAEGKVIQPALALESMEPQGDNRFKLRVKITDDNPRFVSLFQDEDKIDLESASVLTSTTEKRPDTQVQTSIYETFVTLKPGLNTLRVVATDKDEVTEVLPLRVWGPAVATPPTAVKTVDPTASDHETAVP
;
A
#
# COMPACT_ATOMS: atom_id res chain seq x y z
N MET A 1 -34.68 4.34 1.36
CA MET A 1 -35.08 3.75 2.66
C MET A 1 -35.99 2.55 2.51
N GLU A 2 -37.10 2.62 1.75
CA GLU A 2 -38.03 1.49 1.62
C GLU A 2 -37.39 0.21 1.01
N ILE A 3 -36.50 0.35 0.03
CA ILE A 3 -35.74 -0.77 -0.53
C ILE A 3 -34.83 -1.43 0.53
N ILE A 4 -34.14 -0.63 1.36
CA ILE A 4 -33.25 -1.13 2.42
C ILE A 4 -34.07 -1.92 3.45
N GLU A 5 -35.23 -1.40 3.86
CA GLU A 5 -36.15 -2.09 4.77
C GLU A 5 -36.65 -3.41 4.19
N GLN A 6 -36.96 -3.41 2.89
CA GLN A 6 -37.36 -4.59 2.16
C GLN A 6 -36.26 -5.66 2.04
N VAL A 7 -34.99 -5.25 1.90
CA VAL A 7 -33.84 -6.15 1.92
C VAL A 7 -33.60 -6.68 3.33
N ARG A 8 -33.63 -5.80 4.34
CA ARG A 8 -33.50 -6.14 5.77
C ARG A 8 -34.53 -7.20 6.16
N ILE A 9 -35.81 -7.02 5.85
CA ILE A 9 -36.87 -8.00 6.16
C ILE A 9 -36.58 -9.38 5.56
N ARG A 10 -36.04 -9.43 4.33
CA ARG A 10 -35.72 -10.69 3.64
C ARG A 10 -34.48 -11.37 4.22
N VAL A 11 -33.46 -10.59 4.54
CA VAL A 11 -32.27 -11.06 5.28
C VAL A 11 -32.67 -11.56 6.67
N ASP A 12 -33.58 -10.84 7.32
CA ASP A 12 -34.03 -11.12 8.67
C ASP A 12 -34.86 -12.41 8.78
N ALA A 13 -35.56 -12.75 7.69
CA ALA A 13 -36.30 -13.99 7.53
C ALA A 13 -35.39 -15.19 7.23
N ALA A 14 -34.12 -14.97 6.88
CA ALA A 14 -33.14 -16.04 6.77
C ALA A 14 -32.64 -16.45 8.17
N ASP A 15 -32.58 -17.76 8.42
CA ASP A 15 -32.19 -18.32 9.73
C ASP A 15 -30.65 -18.33 9.89
N PHE A 16 -30.06 -17.13 9.95
CA PHE A 16 -28.63 -16.96 10.20
C PHE A 16 -28.33 -16.90 11.70
N ALA A 17 -27.18 -17.48 12.08
CA ALA A 17 -26.63 -17.30 13.42
C ALA A 17 -26.46 -15.80 13.77
N PRO A 18 -26.71 -15.37 15.02
CA PRO A 18 -26.67 -13.96 15.41
C PRO A 18 -25.38 -13.22 15.05
N ALA A 19 -24.23 -13.89 15.15
CA ALA A 19 -22.94 -13.33 14.76
C ALA A 19 -22.86 -13.02 13.26
N ARG A 20 -23.32 -13.93 12.40
CA ARG A 20 -23.34 -13.75 10.94
C ARG A 20 -24.28 -12.61 10.53
N ARG A 21 -25.39 -12.43 11.24
CA ARG A 21 -26.31 -11.30 11.03
C ARG A 21 -25.64 -9.96 11.34
N ARG A 22 -24.94 -9.88 12.48
CA ARG A 22 -24.19 -8.68 12.88
C ARG A 22 -23.13 -8.30 11.84
N ASP A 23 -22.37 -9.28 11.35
CA ASP A 23 -21.31 -9.02 10.37
C ASP A 23 -21.91 -8.54 9.03
N LEU A 24 -23.07 -9.09 8.64
CA LEU A 24 -23.82 -8.66 7.47
C LEU A 24 -24.35 -7.22 7.60
N ASP A 25 -24.83 -6.82 8.78
CA ASP A 25 -25.28 -5.45 9.02
C ASP A 25 -24.14 -4.45 8.79
N TYR A 26 -22.94 -4.73 9.32
CA TYR A 26 -21.76 -3.88 9.09
C TYR A 26 -21.34 -3.86 7.62
N ALA A 27 -21.37 -5.00 6.93
CA ALA A 27 -21.03 -5.08 5.51
C ALA A 27 -22.00 -4.25 4.65
N LEU A 28 -23.32 -4.35 4.90
CA LEU A 28 -24.34 -3.58 4.19
C LEU A 28 -24.19 -2.07 4.43
N MET A 29 -23.98 -1.67 5.69
CA MET A 29 -23.81 -0.27 6.05
C MET A 29 -22.54 0.32 5.42
N ASN A 30 -21.40 -0.38 5.54
CA ASN A 30 -20.14 0.09 4.97
C ASN A 30 -20.18 0.11 3.43
N GLY A 31 -20.85 -0.84 2.78
CA GLY A 31 -21.06 -0.80 1.33
C GLY A 31 -21.83 0.44 0.88
N ALA A 32 -22.83 0.89 1.67
CA ALA A 32 -23.54 2.13 1.38
C ALA A 32 -22.67 3.37 1.67
N LEU A 33 -21.91 3.37 2.77
CA LEU A 33 -21.06 4.49 3.18
C LEU A 33 -19.88 4.75 2.22
N LEU A 34 -19.33 3.71 1.59
CA LEU A 34 -18.24 3.84 0.61
C LEU A 34 -18.60 4.78 -0.55
N SER A 35 -19.88 4.80 -0.95
CA SER A 35 -20.37 5.72 -2.00
C SER A 35 -20.34 7.21 -1.62
N LEU A 36 -20.12 7.54 -0.34
CA LEU A 36 -19.96 8.91 0.11
C LEU A 36 -18.52 9.38 -0.07
N ASP A 37 -17.57 8.58 0.41
CA ASP A 37 -16.12 8.78 0.32
C ASP A 37 -15.39 7.55 0.91
N PRO A 38 -14.10 7.33 0.59
CA PRO A 38 -13.32 6.21 1.10
C PRO A 38 -13.00 6.28 2.62
N HIS A 39 -13.27 7.42 3.28
CA HIS A 39 -12.92 7.65 4.69
C HIS A 39 -14.08 7.47 5.66
N THR A 40 -15.32 7.42 5.16
CA THR A 40 -16.54 7.25 5.93
C THR A 40 -16.81 5.77 6.17
N VAL A 41 -16.72 5.34 7.42
CA VAL A 41 -16.82 3.93 7.80
C VAL A 41 -17.49 3.76 9.16
N LEU A 42 -18.30 2.71 9.27
CA LEU A 42 -18.80 2.18 10.52
C LEU A 42 -17.84 1.09 11.03
N LEU A 43 -17.11 1.43 12.09
CA LEU A 43 -16.16 0.54 12.76
C LEU A 43 -16.90 -0.35 13.77
N PRO A 44 -16.88 -1.69 13.61
CA PRO A 44 -17.40 -2.61 14.63
C PRO A 44 -16.68 -2.44 15.97
N PRO A 45 -17.21 -2.98 17.09
CA PRO A 45 -16.71 -2.68 18.44
C PRO A 45 -15.21 -2.97 18.65
N GLU A 46 -14.69 -4.08 18.12
CA GLU A 46 -13.27 -4.43 18.23
C GLU A 46 -12.38 -3.46 17.41
N PRO A 47 -12.59 -3.25 16.09
CA PRO A 47 -11.89 -2.20 15.35
C PRO A 47 -12.04 -0.78 15.94
N ALA A 48 -13.22 -0.45 16.48
CA ALA A 48 -13.46 0.84 17.13
C ALA A 48 -12.62 1.02 18.40
N LYS A 49 -12.39 -0.06 19.15
CA LYS A 49 -11.49 -0.08 20.31
C LYS A 49 -10.04 0.07 19.87
N GLU A 50 -9.59 -0.70 18.88
CA GLU A 50 -8.23 -0.62 18.31
C GLU A 50 -7.92 0.79 17.82
N PHE A 51 -8.82 1.38 17.03
CA PHE A 51 -8.73 2.76 16.56
C PHE A 51 -8.63 3.79 17.72
N SER A 52 -9.25 3.50 18.85
CA SER A 52 -9.16 4.37 20.04
C SER A 52 -7.80 4.27 20.73
N GLU A 53 -7.27 3.05 20.86
CA GLU A 53 -5.95 2.79 21.44
C GLU A 53 -4.86 3.46 20.58
N GLU A 54 -4.97 3.37 19.25
CA GLU A 54 -4.07 4.02 18.29
C GLU A 54 -4.07 5.54 18.45
N ILE A 55 -5.25 6.18 18.48
CA ILE A 55 -5.37 7.63 18.69
C ILE A 55 -4.76 8.07 20.03
N GLN A 56 -4.97 7.28 21.08
CA GLN A 56 -4.43 7.57 22.40
C GLN A 56 -2.91 7.37 22.45
N GLY A 57 -2.33 6.57 21.56
CA GLY A 57 -0.92 6.18 21.60
C GLY A 57 -0.58 5.29 22.80
N GLU A 58 -1.60 4.73 23.44
CA GLU A 58 -1.49 3.99 24.70
C GLU A 58 -2.22 2.65 24.60
N PHE A 59 -1.50 1.56 24.86
CA PHE A 59 -2.10 0.25 25.03
C PHE A 59 -1.38 -0.54 26.12
N TYR A 60 -2.01 -1.61 26.59
CA TYR A 60 -1.43 -2.50 27.57
C TYR A 60 -0.89 -3.76 26.89
N GLY A 61 0.41 -4.00 27.03
CA GLY A 61 1.10 -5.09 26.34
C GLY A 61 2.50 -5.31 26.88
N ILE A 62 3.36 -5.89 26.05
CA ILE A 62 4.73 -6.28 26.46
C ILE A 62 5.81 -5.25 26.07
N GLY A 63 5.53 -4.33 25.14
CA GLY A 63 6.52 -3.35 24.68
C GLY A 63 7.57 -3.95 23.76
N ALA A 64 7.13 -4.58 22.67
CA ALA A 64 7.99 -5.12 21.61
C ALA A 64 7.30 -4.96 20.25
N TYR A 65 8.10 -4.74 19.20
CA TYR A 65 7.70 -4.80 17.80
C TYR A 65 7.78 -6.25 17.33
N LEU A 66 6.75 -6.68 16.60
CA LEU A 66 6.63 -8.03 16.10
C LEU A 66 6.63 -8.00 14.57
N ALA A 67 7.32 -8.94 13.96
CA ALA A 67 7.27 -9.18 12.53
C ALA A 67 6.82 -10.61 12.24
N GLN A 68 6.17 -10.80 11.09
CA GLN A 68 5.83 -12.12 10.59
C GLN A 68 6.46 -12.34 9.23
N ASP A 69 7.39 -13.30 9.15
CA ASP A 69 8.01 -13.71 7.87
C ASP A 69 7.68 -15.16 7.56
N GLU A 70 7.22 -15.39 6.33
CA GLU A 70 6.62 -16.63 5.87
C GLU A 70 5.55 -17.22 6.81
N GLY A 71 4.97 -16.44 7.73
CA GLY A 71 4.00 -16.88 8.75
C GLY A 71 4.59 -17.14 10.14
N VAL A 72 5.92 -17.06 10.33
CA VAL A 72 6.58 -17.22 11.65
C VAL A 72 6.54 -15.88 12.37
N VAL A 73 5.96 -15.85 13.57
CA VAL A 73 5.93 -14.63 14.40
C VAL A 73 7.24 -14.51 15.16
N THR A 74 7.90 -13.36 15.03
CA THR A 74 9.22 -13.08 15.62
C THR A 74 9.20 -11.75 16.36
N ILE A 75 10.01 -11.62 17.39
CA ILE A 75 10.34 -10.35 18.03
C ILE A 75 11.26 -9.62 17.07
N GLU A 76 10.74 -8.60 16.41
CA GLU A 76 11.57 -7.71 15.61
C GLU A 76 12.44 -6.89 16.56
N ARG A 77 11.83 -6.19 17.52
CA ARG A 77 12.55 -5.31 18.45
C ARG A 77 11.93 -5.23 19.82
N VAL A 78 12.75 -5.27 20.87
CA VAL A 78 12.34 -5.03 22.26
C VAL A 78 12.53 -3.55 22.63
N MET A 79 11.52 -2.96 23.29
CA MET A 79 11.59 -1.57 23.72
C MET A 79 12.30 -1.46 25.08
N PRO A 80 13.41 -0.71 25.20
CA PRO A 80 14.16 -0.59 26.45
C PRO A 80 13.31 -0.11 27.63
N GLY A 81 13.49 -0.72 28.79
CA GLY A 81 12.80 -0.38 30.03
C GLY A 81 11.33 -0.77 30.10
N LEU A 82 10.75 -1.37 29.05
CA LEU A 82 9.37 -1.86 29.00
C LEU A 82 9.26 -3.35 29.42
N PRO A 83 8.05 -3.92 29.60
CA PRO A 83 7.91 -5.24 30.20
C PRO A 83 8.70 -6.38 29.57
N ALA A 84 8.79 -6.44 28.22
CA ALA A 84 9.55 -7.46 27.49
C ALA A 84 11.06 -7.37 27.78
N ASP A 85 11.62 -6.15 27.80
CA ASP A 85 13.02 -5.91 28.16
C ASP A 85 13.30 -6.36 29.59
N ARG A 86 12.43 -5.95 30.54
CA ARG A 86 12.55 -6.36 31.95
C ARG A 86 12.43 -7.87 32.15
N ALA A 87 11.69 -8.56 31.27
CA ALA A 87 11.50 -10.00 31.29
C ALA A 87 12.61 -10.78 30.56
N GLY A 88 13.54 -10.10 29.87
CA GLY A 88 14.66 -10.73 29.18
C GLY A 88 14.33 -11.29 27.80
N VAL A 89 13.30 -10.76 27.13
CA VAL A 89 13.05 -11.00 25.69
C VAL A 89 14.17 -10.34 24.88
N GLU A 90 14.62 -10.99 23.80
CA GLU A 90 15.68 -10.47 22.92
C GLU A 90 15.18 -10.26 21.49
N ASP A 91 15.82 -9.33 20.78
CA ASP A 91 15.59 -9.11 19.35
C ASP A 91 15.89 -10.38 18.56
N GLY A 92 15.01 -10.76 17.65
CA GLY A 92 15.12 -11.97 16.83
C GLY A 92 14.59 -13.25 17.48
N ASP A 93 14.09 -13.21 18.72
CA ASP A 93 13.39 -14.37 19.33
C ASP A 93 12.19 -14.79 18.47
N VAL A 94 12.06 -16.09 18.20
CA VAL A 94 10.91 -16.66 17.48
C VAL A 94 9.83 -17.05 18.49
N ILE A 95 8.61 -16.53 18.34
CA ILE A 95 7.50 -16.83 19.25
C ILE A 95 6.86 -18.14 18.81
N LEU A 96 7.15 -19.23 19.52
CA LEU A 96 6.54 -20.55 19.29
C LEU A 96 5.14 -20.67 19.93
N GLY A 97 4.89 -19.92 21.01
CA GLY A 97 3.61 -19.96 21.73
C GLY A 97 3.30 -18.75 22.60
N ILE A 98 2.00 -18.54 22.88
CA ILE A 98 1.42 -17.48 23.72
C ILE A 98 0.43 -18.14 24.70
N ASP A 99 0.64 -17.99 26.00
CA ASP A 99 -0.21 -18.59 27.06
C ASP A 99 -0.46 -20.10 26.87
N SER A 100 0.60 -20.84 26.48
CA SER A 100 0.60 -22.28 26.12
C SER A 100 -0.05 -22.64 24.78
N GLU A 101 -0.60 -21.68 24.02
CA GLU A 101 -1.08 -21.91 22.67
C GLU A 101 0.03 -21.72 21.64
N LYS A 102 0.17 -22.65 20.70
CA LYS A 102 1.13 -22.50 19.59
C LYS A 102 0.72 -21.34 18.66
N THR A 103 1.72 -20.61 18.16
CA THR A 103 1.54 -19.52 17.18
C THR A 103 1.40 -20.02 15.74
N ALA A 104 1.65 -21.31 15.51
CA ALA A 104 1.49 -21.93 14.19
C ALA A 104 0.07 -21.72 13.64
N GLY A 105 -0.02 -21.15 12.44
CA GLY A 105 -1.28 -20.87 11.75
C GLY A 105 -1.99 -19.60 12.21
N LEU A 106 -1.40 -18.81 13.12
CA LEU A 106 -1.89 -17.47 13.45
C LEU A 106 -1.40 -16.42 12.45
N SER A 107 -2.24 -15.41 12.20
CA SER A 107 -1.77 -14.15 11.62
C SER A 107 -1.02 -13.31 12.68
N LEU A 108 -0.21 -12.36 12.21
CA LEU A 108 0.45 -11.38 13.06
C LEU A 108 -0.55 -10.65 13.98
N ASP A 109 -1.67 -10.19 13.42
CA ASP A 109 -2.71 -9.49 14.17
C ASP A 109 -3.33 -10.36 15.28
N GLN A 110 -3.57 -11.65 15.00
CA GLN A 110 -4.06 -12.59 16.01
C GLN A 110 -3.04 -12.77 17.13
N ALA A 111 -1.74 -12.89 16.80
CA ALA A 111 -0.69 -12.96 17.81
C ALA A 111 -0.63 -11.68 18.66
N VAL A 112 -0.66 -10.50 18.03
CA VAL A 112 -0.69 -9.20 18.72
C VAL A 112 -1.88 -9.09 19.68
N LYS A 113 -3.08 -9.49 19.24
CA LYS A 113 -4.31 -9.46 20.08
C LYS A 113 -4.18 -10.31 21.34
N ARG A 114 -3.49 -11.45 21.28
CA ARG A 114 -3.25 -12.34 22.44
C ARG A 114 -2.14 -11.83 23.35
N ILE A 115 -1.12 -11.18 22.77
CA ILE A 115 -0.03 -10.56 23.52
C ILE A 115 -0.54 -9.32 24.30
N LYS A 116 -1.45 -8.53 23.70
CA LYS A 116 -2.14 -7.44 24.37
C LYS A 116 -3.13 -7.97 25.43
N GLY A 117 -3.43 -7.15 26.42
CA GLY A 117 -4.35 -7.53 27.49
C GLY A 117 -4.33 -6.56 28.66
N PRO A 118 -5.19 -6.75 29.68
CA PRO A 118 -5.34 -5.78 30.78
C PRO A 118 -4.03 -5.50 31.52
N LYS A 119 -3.85 -4.26 31.98
CA LYS A 119 -2.72 -3.86 32.84
C LYS A 119 -2.57 -4.80 34.03
N GLY A 120 -1.33 -5.23 34.31
CA GLY A 120 -0.98 -6.10 35.43
C GLY A 120 -1.30 -7.57 35.22
N SER A 121 -1.99 -7.95 34.13
CA SER A 121 -2.12 -9.36 33.75
C SER A 121 -0.80 -9.90 33.21
N THR A 122 -0.60 -11.21 33.27
CA THR A 122 0.61 -11.86 32.75
C THR A 122 0.30 -12.56 31.42
N VAL A 123 1.25 -12.51 30.49
CA VAL A 123 1.30 -13.36 29.29
C VAL A 123 2.55 -14.22 29.36
N ILE A 124 2.47 -15.49 28.99
CA ILE A 124 3.65 -16.37 28.88
C ILE A 124 3.99 -16.53 27.40
N LEU A 125 5.21 -16.13 27.01
CA LEU A 125 5.72 -16.40 25.67
C LEU A 125 6.66 -17.60 25.71
N THR A 126 6.44 -18.56 24.80
CA THR A 126 7.39 -19.64 24.53
C THR A 126 8.26 -19.22 23.36
N LEU A 127 9.56 -19.02 23.59
CA LEU A 127 10.50 -18.43 22.63
C LEU A 127 11.56 -19.43 22.19
N GLU A 128 11.85 -19.48 20.90
CA GLU A 128 13.06 -20.08 20.36
C GLU A 128 14.10 -18.98 20.14
N ARG A 129 15.26 -19.13 20.80
CA ARG A 129 16.36 -18.15 20.76
C ARG A 129 17.56 -18.73 20.04
N LYS A 130 18.15 -17.96 19.13
CA LYS A 130 19.35 -18.37 18.40
C LYS A 130 20.49 -18.72 19.37
N GLY A 131 21.02 -19.93 19.24
CA GLY A 131 22.11 -20.43 20.10
C GLY A 131 21.65 -21.07 21.41
N VAL A 132 20.35 -21.09 21.71
CA VAL A 132 19.76 -21.83 22.81
C VAL A 132 19.02 -23.05 22.24
N THR A 133 19.30 -24.24 22.77
CA THR A 133 18.80 -25.50 22.18
C THR A 133 17.35 -25.82 22.55
N GLU A 134 16.88 -25.36 23.71
CA GLU A 134 15.53 -25.63 24.20
C GLU A 134 14.70 -24.33 24.24
N PRO A 135 13.39 -24.37 23.93
CA PRO A 135 12.51 -23.22 24.05
C PRO A 135 12.45 -22.65 25.47
N ILE A 136 12.29 -21.33 25.57
CA ILE A 136 12.26 -20.58 26.84
C ILE A 136 10.83 -20.08 27.09
N ASP A 137 10.22 -20.46 28.21
CA ASP A 137 8.96 -19.86 28.67
C ASP A 137 9.23 -18.63 29.53
N LEU A 138 8.83 -17.45 29.06
CA LEU A 138 8.99 -16.19 29.76
C LEU A 138 7.63 -15.59 30.16
N PRO A 139 7.34 -15.48 31.47
CA PRO A 139 6.17 -14.73 31.95
C PRO A 139 6.46 -13.22 31.90
N ILE A 140 5.61 -12.48 31.21
CA ILE A 140 5.71 -11.02 31.02
C ILE A 140 4.46 -10.37 31.60
N VAL A 141 4.65 -9.45 32.55
CA VAL A 141 3.55 -8.68 33.14
C VAL A 141 3.21 -7.52 32.22
N ARG A 142 2.00 -7.52 31.65
CA ARG A 142 1.52 -6.46 30.76
C ARG A 142 1.47 -5.13 31.52
N ASP A 143 2.05 -4.08 30.95
CA ASP A 143 2.00 -2.72 31.50
C ASP A 143 1.67 -1.72 30.38
N LEU A 144 1.52 -0.45 30.74
CA LEU A 144 1.34 0.63 29.78
C LEU A 144 2.54 0.67 28.83
N VAL A 145 2.28 0.48 27.55
CA VAL A 145 3.23 0.68 26.46
C VAL A 145 2.85 2.00 25.79
N GLN A 146 3.73 2.98 25.92
CA GLN A 146 3.66 4.21 25.15
C GLN A 146 4.51 4.04 23.91
N VAL A 147 3.89 4.22 22.74
CA VAL A 147 4.61 4.21 21.48
C VAL A 147 5.33 5.55 21.37
N ILE A 148 6.66 5.53 21.49
CA ILE A 148 7.48 6.71 21.19
C ILE A 148 7.44 6.90 19.69
N SER A 149 6.77 7.95 19.23
CA SER A 149 6.62 8.23 17.80
C SER A 149 7.61 9.28 17.30
N THR A 150 8.44 9.82 18.19
CA THR A 150 9.47 10.81 17.87
C THR A 150 10.90 10.28 18.09
N ARG A 151 11.81 10.60 17.16
CA ARG A 151 13.24 10.24 17.27
C ARG A 151 14.10 11.44 16.88
N ALA A 152 15.08 11.77 17.71
CA ALA A 152 15.90 12.97 17.56
C ALA A 152 17.35 12.65 17.19
N TYR A 153 17.96 13.51 16.38
CA TYR A 153 19.37 13.44 16.00
C TYR A 153 19.94 14.86 15.83
N ARG A 154 21.23 15.05 16.11
CA ARG A 154 21.90 16.34 15.92
C ARG A 154 23.22 16.17 15.15
N SER A 155 23.38 16.92 14.08
CA SER A 155 24.64 17.04 13.32
C SER A 155 25.18 18.47 13.44
N GLY A 156 26.17 18.67 14.31
CA GLY A 156 26.73 20.00 14.58
C GLY A 156 25.66 21.00 15.04
N ASP A 157 25.39 22.01 14.21
CA ASP A 157 24.40 23.06 14.47
C ASP A 157 23.00 22.76 13.89
N VAL A 158 22.81 21.59 13.27
CA VAL A 158 21.55 21.18 12.64
C VAL A 158 20.88 20.10 13.49
N GLY A 159 19.68 20.39 13.97
CA GLY A 159 18.82 19.39 14.63
C GLY A 159 17.89 18.70 13.66
N TYR A 160 17.55 17.45 13.96
CA TYR A 160 16.62 16.64 13.18
C TYR A 160 15.70 15.88 14.12
N VAL A 161 14.39 15.87 13.83
CA VAL A 161 13.42 15.02 14.49
C VAL A 161 12.57 14.31 13.44
N ARG A 162 12.49 12.98 13.54
CA ARG A 162 11.50 12.17 12.82
C ARG A 162 10.26 11.98 13.68
N MET A 163 9.08 12.14 13.08
CA MET A 163 7.79 11.98 13.76
C MET A 163 6.87 11.09 12.92
N ASP A 164 6.48 9.95 13.46
CA ASP A 164 5.76 8.92 12.72
C ASP A 164 4.23 9.09 12.72
N ASP A 165 3.66 9.75 13.74
CA ASP A 165 2.21 9.94 13.89
C ASP A 165 1.85 11.28 14.54
N PHE A 166 0.55 11.51 14.75
CA PHE A 166 -0.02 12.56 15.60
C PHE A 166 -0.97 11.95 16.66
N SER A 167 -0.42 11.21 17.60
CA SER A 167 -1.14 10.68 18.77
C SER A 167 -1.28 11.72 19.89
N ALA A 168 -2.03 11.39 20.95
CA ALA A 168 -2.30 12.29 22.07
C ALA A 168 -1.04 12.86 22.77
N ASN A 169 0.11 12.17 22.68
CA ASN A 169 1.36 12.55 23.35
C ASN A 169 2.38 13.23 22.43
N THR A 170 2.18 13.24 21.11
CA THR A 170 3.20 13.68 20.13
C THR A 170 3.73 15.10 20.38
N ALA A 171 2.88 16.06 20.72
CA ALA A 171 3.35 17.42 21.02
C ALA A 171 4.27 17.48 22.25
N HIS A 172 4.02 16.66 23.26
CA HIS A 172 4.87 16.56 24.45
C HIS A 172 6.22 15.93 24.11
N GLU A 173 6.21 14.83 23.35
CA GLU A 173 7.43 14.16 22.93
C GLU A 173 8.31 15.07 22.05
N LEU A 174 7.71 15.78 21.10
CA LEU A 174 8.43 16.75 20.28
C LEU A 174 9.03 17.88 21.13
N PHE A 175 8.30 18.38 22.15
CA PHE A 175 8.83 19.38 23.07
C PHE A 175 10.08 18.85 23.82
N ALA A 176 10.02 17.61 24.31
CA ALA A 176 11.14 16.97 24.99
C ALA A 176 12.35 16.80 24.05
N ALA A 177 12.13 16.29 22.84
CA ALA A 177 13.16 16.13 21.80
C ALA A 177 13.81 17.47 21.43
N LEU A 178 13.02 18.53 21.24
CA LEU A 178 13.54 19.87 20.95
C LEU A 178 14.38 20.43 22.10
N THR A 179 13.96 20.19 23.35
CA THR A 179 14.70 20.61 24.55
C THR A 179 16.02 19.86 24.66
N GLU A 180 16.03 18.55 24.42
CA GLU A 180 17.24 17.73 24.39
C GLU A 180 18.22 18.19 23.32
N LEU A 181 17.71 18.39 22.09
CA LEU A 181 18.53 18.87 20.96
C LEU A 181 19.18 20.22 21.25
N GLN A 182 18.60 21.08 22.10
CA GLN A 182 19.19 22.37 22.47
C GLN A 182 20.24 22.31 23.58
N GLN A 183 20.38 21.19 24.31
CA GLN A 183 21.35 21.08 25.42
C GLN A 183 22.81 21.34 25.00
N PRO A 184 23.30 20.85 23.84
CA PRO A 184 24.66 21.13 23.39
C PRO A 184 24.90 22.59 22.97
N GLY A 185 23.84 23.37 22.75
CA GLY A 185 23.91 24.74 22.25
C GLY A 185 22.76 25.09 21.30
N PRO A 186 22.61 26.37 20.91
CA PRO A 186 21.57 26.79 19.97
C PRO A 186 21.72 26.06 18.63
N MET A 187 20.60 25.74 17.99
CA MET A 187 20.58 25.21 16.62
C MET A 187 20.55 26.38 15.64
N LYS A 188 21.26 26.23 14.52
CA LYS A 188 21.19 27.18 13.39
C LYS A 188 20.14 26.78 12.37
N ALA A 189 19.88 25.48 12.20
CA ALA A 189 18.80 24.99 11.35
C ALA A 189 18.14 23.75 11.97
N PHE A 190 16.93 23.44 11.52
CA PHE A 190 16.14 22.33 12.04
C PHE A 190 15.42 21.58 10.92
N VAL A 191 15.37 20.26 11.01
CA VAL A 191 14.57 19.40 10.13
C VAL A 191 13.52 18.68 10.96
N ILE A 192 12.26 18.79 10.55
CA ILE A 192 11.20 17.90 11.01
C ILE A 192 10.81 16.97 9.87
N ASP A 193 10.89 15.67 10.11
CA ASP A 193 10.64 14.64 9.11
C ASP A 193 9.30 13.96 9.37
N LEU A 194 8.37 14.20 8.44
CA LEU A 194 7.00 13.69 8.44
C LEU A 194 6.80 12.67 7.31
N ARG A 195 7.88 12.17 6.69
CA ARG A 195 7.78 11.13 5.65
C ARG A 195 7.12 9.89 6.25
N PHE A 196 6.13 9.35 5.53
CA PHE A 196 5.35 8.18 5.92
C PHE A 196 4.47 8.36 7.17
N ASN A 197 4.21 9.61 7.58
CA ASN A 197 3.30 9.94 8.67
C ASN A 197 1.86 10.10 8.13
N GLY A 198 1.01 9.10 8.34
CA GLY A 198 -0.39 9.10 7.90
C GLY A 198 -1.31 10.13 8.60
N GLY A 199 -0.77 10.92 9.53
CA GLY A 199 -1.48 11.95 10.26
C GLY A 199 -1.89 11.51 11.66
N GLY A 200 -3.12 11.87 12.05
CA GLY A 200 -3.66 11.62 13.39
C GLY A 200 -4.51 12.79 13.88
N LEU A 201 -4.39 13.13 15.16
CA LEU A 201 -5.21 14.14 15.81
C LEU A 201 -4.94 15.55 15.26
N LEU A 202 -5.97 16.16 14.69
CA LEU A 202 -5.96 17.56 14.23
C LEU A 202 -5.47 18.54 15.32
N ASP A 203 -5.89 18.33 16.58
CA ASP A 203 -5.50 19.22 17.67
C ASP A 203 -4.01 19.12 18.00
N GLN A 204 -3.37 17.98 17.77
CA GLN A 204 -1.92 17.85 17.91
C GLN A 204 -1.19 18.64 16.82
N ALA A 205 -1.67 18.62 15.57
CA ALA A 205 -1.13 19.48 14.52
C ALA A 205 -1.26 20.98 14.87
N LYS A 206 -2.39 21.40 15.43
CA LYS A 206 -2.58 22.77 15.92
C LYS A 206 -1.63 23.12 17.06
N LEU A 207 -1.45 22.22 18.03
CA LEU A 207 -0.54 22.40 19.16
C LEU A 207 0.91 22.52 18.69
N ILE A 208 1.39 21.57 17.88
CA ILE A 208 2.74 21.54 17.33
C ILE A 208 3.02 22.78 16.46
N SER A 209 2.04 23.25 15.69
CA SER A 209 2.17 24.49 14.91
C SER A 209 2.55 25.71 15.78
N ASN A 210 2.14 25.74 17.06
CA ASN A 210 2.52 26.82 17.98
C ASN A 210 4.01 26.84 18.33
N PHE A 211 4.72 25.72 18.19
CA PHE A 211 6.17 25.65 18.43
C PHE A 211 6.97 26.37 17.35
N PHE A 212 6.36 26.65 16.19
CA PHE A 212 7.05 27.20 15.03
C PHE A 212 6.46 28.53 14.56
N LEU A 213 5.15 28.77 14.74
CA LEU A 213 4.46 29.96 14.25
C LEU A 213 4.28 31.04 15.34
N PRO A 214 4.44 32.33 14.99
CA PRO A 214 4.08 33.42 15.88
C PRO A 214 2.56 33.48 16.07
N LYS A 215 2.09 34.16 17.13
CA LYS A 215 0.66 34.27 17.47
C LYS A 215 -0.17 34.84 16.30
N GLY A 216 -1.35 34.28 16.09
CA GLY A 216 -2.37 34.81 15.18
C GLY A 216 -2.19 34.41 13.71
N ARG A 217 -1.21 33.55 13.39
CA ARG A 217 -1.06 32.96 12.06
C ARG A 217 -2.11 31.86 11.86
N GLU A 218 -2.71 31.82 10.68
CA GLU A 218 -3.65 30.77 10.32
C GLU A 218 -2.90 29.45 10.17
N ILE A 219 -3.42 28.40 10.82
CA ILE A 219 -2.88 27.04 10.75
C ILE A 219 -3.70 26.26 9.74
N VAL A 220 -5.02 26.23 9.93
CA VAL A 220 -5.95 25.44 9.12
C VAL A 220 -7.33 26.07 9.17
N ARG A 221 -8.07 25.92 8.09
CA ARG A 221 -9.48 26.25 7.99
C ARG A 221 -10.27 24.96 7.76
N THR A 222 -11.34 24.72 8.51
CA THR A 222 -12.26 23.61 8.25
C THR A 222 -13.59 24.15 7.75
N VAL A 223 -14.02 23.71 6.58
CA VAL A 223 -15.20 24.19 5.86
C VAL A 223 -16.23 23.07 5.77
N THR A 224 -17.42 23.31 6.28
CA THR A 224 -18.57 22.40 6.16
C THR A 224 -19.18 22.47 4.75
N ASN A 225 -20.03 21.51 4.41
CA ASN A 225 -20.70 21.48 3.09
C ASN A 225 -21.54 22.72 2.79
N ASP A 226 -22.13 23.37 3.81
CA ASP A 226 -22.87 24.63 3.69
C ASP A 226 -21.96 25.88 3.63
N GLY A 227 -20.64 25.69 3.59
CA GLY A 227 -19.64 26.74 3.39
C GLY A 227 -19.23 27.49 4.66
N GLN A 228 -19.66 27.05 5.84
CA GLN A 228 -19.23 27.65 7.10
C GLN A 228 -17.78 27.24 7.40
N ALA A 229 -16.92 28.24 7.60
CA ALA A 229 -15.51 28.05 7.86
C ALA A 229 -15.18 28.31 9.34
N ASP A 230 -14.56 27.34 10.01
CA ASP A 230 -13.85 27.54 11.26
C ASP A 230 -12.35 27.70 10.98
N ILE A 231 -11.73 28.76 11.50
CA ILE A 231 -10.34 29.12 11.23
C ILE A 231 -9.54 28.97 12.52
N SER A 232 -8.67 27.98 12.55
CA SER A 232 -7.73 27.78 13.66
C SER A 232 -6.46 28.61 13.45
N LYS A 233 -6.10 29.38 14.48
CA LYS A 233 -4.90 30.24 14.50
C LYS A 233 -3.96 29.85 15.63
N SER A 234 -2.67 30.12 15.44
CA SER A 234 -1.64 29.87 16.44
C SER A 234 -1.79 30.75 17.69
N GLY A 235 -1.61 30.15 18.87
CA GLY A 235 -1.56 30.81 20.17
C GLY A 235 -0.24 31.57 20.43
N GLY A 236 0.84 31.15 19.78
CA GLY A 236 2.14 31.84 19.72
C GLY A 236 3.09 31.58 20.89
N ALA A 237 3.79 30.45 20.84
CA ALA A 237 4.88 30.09 21.77
C ALA A 237 6.04 29.42 21.02
N PRO A 238 6.69 30.11 20.06
CA PRO A 238 7.65 29.46 19.19
C PRO A 238 8.94 29.12 19.93
N ILE A 239 9.28 27.83 19.99
CA ILE A 239 10.51 27.29 20.60
C ILE A 239 11.70 27.55 19.69
N LEU A 240 11.50 27.38 18.38
CA LEU A 240 12.50 27.56 17.34
C LEU A 240 12.18 28.77 16.46
N GLY A 241 11.74 29.88 17.07
CA GLY A 241 11.15 31.00 16.33
C GLY A 241 12.03 31.59 15.22
N ASP A 242 13.33 31.73 15.47
CA ASP A 242 14.30 32.35 14.53
C ASP A 242 15.12 31.33 13.72
N VAL A 243 14.91 30.03 13.96
CA VAL A 243 15.71 28.96 13.35
C VAL A 243 15.08 28.57 12.00
N PRO A 244 15.77 28.79 10.86
CA PRO A 244 15.33 28.28 9.57
C PRO A 244 15.08 26.77 9.62
N MET A 245 14.02 26.30 8.95
CA MET A 245 13.65 24.89 9.05
C MET A 245 13.20 24.28 7.72
N VAL A 246 13.41 22.97 7.62
CA VAL A 246 12.88 22.11 6.55
C VAL A 246 11.83 21.16 7.15
N VAL A 247 10.73 20.96 6.44
CA VAL A 247 9.76 19.89 6.70
C VAL A 247 9.93 18.84 5.60
N MET A 248 10.35 17.63 5.95
CA MET A 248 10.42 16.53 5.00
C MET A 248 9.07 15.80 4.91
N VAL A 249 8.64 15.49 3.70
CA VAL A 249 7.34 14.86 3.40
C VAL A 249 7.47 13.81 2.29
N SER A 250 6.54 12.85 2.25
CA SER A 250 6.45 11.85 1.19
C SER A 250 5.01 11.58 0.79
N GLY A 251 4.78 10.73 -0.22
CA GLY A 251 3.43 10.29 -0.59
C GLY A 251 2.66 9.60 0.55
N GLY A 252 3.36 9.11 1.59
CA GLY A 252 2.72 8.58 2.81
C GLY A 252 2.44 9.62 3.89
N SER A 253 2.78 10.90 3.66
CA SER A 253 2.40 11.99 4.55
C SER A 253 0.94 12.38 4.28
N ALA A 254 0.06 12.29 5.27
CA ALA A 254 -1.37 12.56 5.08
C ALA A 254 -1.98 13.36 6.24
N SER A 255 -3.13 14.01 6.00
CA SER A 255 -3.98 14.62 7.03
C SER A 255 -3.22 15.61 7.94
N ALA A 256 -3.11 15.36 9.25
CA ALA A 256 -2.41 16.21 10.21
C ALA A 256 -0.97 16.57 9.77
N ALA A 257 -0.26 15.67 9.08
CA ALA A 257 1.07 15.94 8.52
C ALA A 257 1.03 16.97 7.38
N GLU A 258 -0.01 16.91 6.54
CA GLU A 258 -0.24 17.86 5.44
C GLU A 258 -0.68 19.23 5.97
N ILE A 259 -1.48 19.25 7.05
CA ILE A 259 -1.85 20.47 7.76
C ILE A 259 -0.61 21.16 8.30
N LEU A 260 0.26 20.44 9.03
CA LEU A 260 1.45 21.04 9.61
C LEU A 260 2.41 21.53 8.52
N SER A 261 2.73 20.70 7.54
CA SER A 261 3.65 21.05 6.45
C SER A 261 3.11 22.22 5.61
N GLY A 262 1.85 22.15 5.17
CA GLY A 262 1.19 23.20 4.39
C GLY A 262 1.03 24.50 5.16
N ALA A 263 0.70 24.45 6.46
CA ALA A 263 0.64 25.64 7.31
C ALA A 263 2.00 26.34 7.42
N LEU A 264 3.08 25.57 7.63
CA LEU A 264 4.42 26.12 7.73
C LEU A 264 4.92 26.68 6.38
N GLN A 265 4.60 26.02 5.26
CA GLN A 265 4.96 26.49 3.92
C GLN A 265 4.23 27.80 3.58
N ARG A 266 2.90 27.82 3.73
CA ARG A 266 2.04 28.98 3.39
C ARG A 266 2.27 30.20 4.27
N ASN A 267 2.74 30.00 5.50
CA ASN A 267 3.14 31.10 6.39
C ASN A 267 4.59 31.59 6.16
N ASN A 268 5.28 31.15 5.10
CA ASN A 268 6.70 31.44 4.84
C ASN A 268 7.63 31.04 5.99
N ARG A 269 7.28 29.98 6.73
CA ARG A 269 8.03 29.53 7.90
C ARG A 269 9.05 28.45 7.58
N ALA A 270 8.71 27.50 6.71
CA ALA A 270 9.54 26.34 6.43
C ALA A 270 9.67 26.07 4.93
N VAL A 271 10.81 25.53 4.53
CA VAL A 271 10.99 24.89 3.23
C VAL A 271 10.42 23.48 3.31
N VAL A 272 9.60 23.06 2.36
CA VAL A 272 9.12 21.66 2.28
C VAL A 272 10.02 20.87 1.33
N ALA A 273 10.49 19.69 1.74
CA ALA A 273 11.37 18.84 0.95
C ALA A 273 10.84 17.40 0.84
N GLY A 274 11.11 16.70 -0.27
CA GLY A 274 10.72 15.31 -0.49
C GLY A 274 9.84 15.10 -1.72
N THR A 275 8.78 14.30 -1.61
CA THR A 275 7.78 14.10 -2.69
C THR A 275 6.44 14.73 -2.34
N THR A 276 5.56 14.93 -3.33
CA THR A 276 4.18 15.37 -3.07
C THR A 276 3.48 14.42 -2.10
N THR A 277 2.69 14.99 -1.17
CA THR A 277 1.97 14.24 -0.13
C THR A 277 0.71 13.54 -0.66
N PHE A 278 0.06 12.77 0.20
CA PHE A 278 -1.07 11.91 -0.14
C PHE A 278 -2.25 12.67 -0.77
N GLY A 279 -2.62 13.83 -0.23
CA GLY A 279 -3.71 14.67 -0.73
C GLY A 279 -5.04 14.50 -0.02
N LYS A 280 -5.06 14.07 1.24
CA LYS A 280 -6.31 13.89 1.97
C LYS A 280 -6.76 15.21 2.59
N GLY A 281 -7.72 15.90 1.99
CA GLY A 281 -8.28 17.18 2.46
C GLY A 281 -9.53 17.05 3.35
N SER A 282 -9.92 15.86 3.78
CA SER A 282 -11.17 15.62 4.51
C SER A 282 -10.98 15.50 6.03
N VAL A 283 -11.99 15.94 6.80
CA VAL A 283 -12.07 15.83 8.26
C VAL A 283 -13.21 14.90 8.65
N GLN A 284 -12.90 13.91 9.48
CA GLN A 284 -13.88 12.97 10.02
C GLN A 284 -14.27 13.29 11.46
N ALA A 285 -15.57 13.22 11.76
CA ALA A 285 -16.08 13.14 13.11
C ALA A 285 -16.31 11.68 13.50
N VAL A 286 -15.86 11.31 14.70
CA VAL A 286 -16.02 9.96 15.24
C VAL A 286 -17.14 9.98 16.27
N LYS A 287 -18.23 9.26 16.00
CA LYS A 287 -19.40 9.19 16.87
C LYS A 287 -19.53 7.78 17.46
N PRO A 288 -19.47 7.61 18.80
CA PRO A 288 -19.71 6.32 19.41
C PRO A 288 -21.18 5.92 19.29
N LEU A 289 -21.41 4.61 19.15
CA LEU A 289 -22.74 4.00 19.15
C LEU A 289 -22.91 3.12 20.40
N HIS A 290 -24.16 2.75 20.67
CA HIS A 290 -24.57 2.10 21.93
C HIS A 290 -24.02 0.69 22.13
N ASP A 291 -23.62 0.02 21.05
CA ASP A 291 -23.07 -1.33 21.00
C ASP A 291 -21.53 -1.37 21.11
N GLY A 292 -20.89 -0.20 21.29
CA GLY A 292 -19.44 -0.05 21.32
C GLY A 292 -18.80 0.19 19.95
N SER A 293 -19.58 0.16 18.87
CA SER A 293 -19.12 0.54 17.53
C SER A 293 -18.95 2.05 17.39
N LYS A 294 -18.29 2.51 16.32
CA LYS A 294 -18.05 3.93 16.04
C LYS A 294 -18.33 4.26 14.58
N LEU A 295 -19.11 5.30 14.33
CA LEU A 295 -19.26 5.89 13.01
C LEU A 295 -18.20 6.98 12.82
N LYS A 296 -17.26 6.75 11.90
CA LYS A 296 -16.32 7.76 11.41
C LYS A 296 -16.93 8.37 10.14
N LEU A 297 -17.34 9.62 10.21
CA LEU A 297 -18.08 10.31 9.15
C LEU A 297 -17.35 11.55 8.69
N THR A 298 -17.12 11.70 7.39
CA THR A 298 -16.60 12.93 6.80
C THR A 298 -17.64 14.05 6.95
N ILE A 299 -17.24 15.17 7.56
CA ILE A 299 -18.15 16.30 7.86
C ILE A 299 -17.68 17.64 7.31
N GLN A 300 -16.39 17.76 7.02
CA GLN A 300 -15.75 19.00 6.62
C GLN A 300 -14.57 18.71 5.68
N GLU A 301 -14.26 19.69 4.84
CA GLU A 301 -12.99 19.80 4.13
C GLU A 301 -12.06 20.67 4.97
N TYR A 302 -10.79 20.30 5.14
CA TYR A 302 -9.79 21.23 5.64
C TYR A 302 -9.00 21.84 4.49
N GLN A 303 -8.74 23.14 4.64
CA GLN A 303 -8.07 23.99 3.68
C GLN A 303 -6.84 24.61 4.34
N LEU A 304 -5.79 24.80 3.54
CA LEU A 304 -4.59 25.50 3.97
C LEU A 304 -4.87 26.98 4.19
N PRO A 305 -3.95 27.71 4.88
CA PRO A 305 -4.06 29.15 5.05
C PRO A 305 -4.35 29.87 3.73
N GLY A 306 -5.42 30.67 3.71
CA GLY A 306 -5.90 31.34 2.50
C GLY A 306 -6.99 30.60 1.72
N GLY A 307 -7.51 29.48 2.24
CA GLY A 307 -8.72 28.82 1.70
C GLY A 307 -8.47 27.94 0.47
N VAL A 308 -7.27 27.38 0.33
CA VAL A 308 -6.92 26.47 -0.77
C VAL A 308 -7.03 25.02 -0.32
N SER A 309 -7.60 24.18 -1.18
CA SER A 309 -7.80 22.76 -0.93
C SER A 309 -6.61 21.94 -1.39
N ILE A 310 -6.20 20.97 -0.57
CA ILE A 310 -5.18 19.98 -0.95
C ILE A 310 -5.80 18.65 -1.34
N GLN A 311 -7.12 18.53 -1.30
CA GLN A 311 -7.85 17.32 -1.65
C GLN A 311 -7.43 16.87 -3.06
N ASP A 312 -7.05 15.61 -3.23
CA ASP A 312 -6.53 14.99 -4.46
C ASP A 312 -5.22 15.59 -5.02
N VAL A 313 -4.64 16.59 -4.34
CA VAL A 313 -3.47 17.34 -4.83
C VAL A 313 -2.27 17.20 -3.91
N GLY A 314 -2.46 17.18 -2.59
CA GLY A 314 -1.38 17.16 -1.60
C GLY A 314 -0.53 18.44 -1.57
N ILE A 315 0.46 18.45 -0.67
CA ILE A 315 1.47 19.50 -0.52
C ILE A 315 2.62 19.21 -1.49
N THR A 316 2.74 20.03 -2.53
CA THR A 316 3.92 20.03 -3.41
C THR A 316 5.14 20.62 -2.69
N PRO A 317 6.29 19.91 -2.65
CA PRO A 317 7.52 20.39 -2.02
C PRO A 317 8.15 21.60 -2.73
N ASP A 318 8.92 22.37 -1.98
CA ASP A 318 9.83 23.39 -2.49
C ASP A 318 11.11 22.78 -3.06
N LEU A 319 11.65 21.78 -2.37
CA LEU A 319 12.80 20.98 -2.78
C LEU A 319 12.31 19.55 -3.08
N ARG A 320 12.11 19.23 -4.36
CA ARG A 320 11.71 17.89 -4.77
C ARG A 320 12.90 16.94 -4.66
N LEU A 321 12.71 15.79 -4.02
CA LEU A 321 13.71 14.73 -3.94
C LEU A 321 13.19 13.51 -4.73
N THR A 322 13.92 13.15 -5.78
CA THR A 322 13.60 12.03 -6.66
C THR A 322 14.58 10.90 -6.37
N ARG A 323 14.08 9.77 -5.86
CA ARG A 323 14.91 8.65 -5.42
C ARG A 323 15.21 7.71 -6.58
N HIS A 324 16.44 7.63 -7.07
CA HIS A 324 16.85 6.61 -8.03
C HIS A 324 17.25 5.31 -7.31
N SER A 325 16.49 4.23 -7.46
CA SER A 325 16.68 3.01 -6.68
C SER A 325 17.52 1.98 -7.44
N VAL A 326 18.61 1.51 -6.84
CA VAL A 326 19.40 0.40 -7.38
C VAL A 326 18.75 -0.91 -6.94
N ARG A 327 18.42 -1.78 -7.91
CA ARG A 327 17.90 -3.13 -7.67
C ARG A 327 19.04 -4.10 -7.33
N GLU A 328 18.69 -5.29 -6.84
CA GLU A 328 19.66 -6.33 -6.48
C GLU A 328 20.55 -6.75 -7.66
N ASP A 329 19.98 -6.76 -8.88
CA ASP A 329 20.67 -7.09 -10.13
C ASP A 329 21.53 -5.93 -10.69
N GLY A 330 21.57 -4.79 -10.00
CA GLY A 330 22.32 -3.60 -10.39
C GLY A 330 21.62 -2.70 -11.42
N THR A 331 20.39 -3.03 -11.84
CA THR A 331 19.56 -2.10 -12.61
C THR A 331 19.10 -0.93 -11.74
N VAL A 332 18.75 0.20 -12.36
CA VAL A 332 18.37 1.44 -11.67
C VAL A 332 16.98 1.84 -12.10
N ASP A 333 16.11 2.04 -11.12
CA ASP A 333 14.80 2.68 -11.27
C ASP A 333 14.98 4.18 -11.04
N LEU A 334 14.79 5.02 -12.04
CA LEU A 334 14.94 6.46 -11.94
C LEU A 334 13.79 7.10 -11.15
N VAL A 335 12.57 6.59 -11.29
CA VAL A 335 11.36 7.07 -10.63
C VAL A 335 10.67 5.85 -10.03
N PRO A 336 10.92 5.53 -8.75
CA PRO A 336 10.33 4.38 -8.10
C PRO A 336 8.83 4.55 -8.04
N PHE A 337 8.14 3.40 -8.02
CA PHE A 337 6.68 3.31 -8.11
C PHE A 337 5.96 4.39 -7.30
N THR A 338 5.01 5.05 -7.95
CA THR A 338 4.19 6.06 -7.29
C THR A 338 3.33 5.33 -6.26
N ARG A 339 3.41 5.74 -4.99
CA ARG A 339 2.49 5.23 -3.97
C ARG A 339 1.09 5.77 -4.25
N ASP A 340 0.08 4.98 -3.91
CA ASP A 340 -1.32 5.39 -3.97
C ASP A 340 -1.51 6.74 -3.28
N ARG A 341 -2.22 7.64 -3.95
CA ARG A 341 -2.62 8.95 -3.47
C ARG A 341 -4.13 8.99 -3.35
N GLU A 342 -4.65 10.02 -2.68
CA GLU A 342 -6.09 10.19 -2.51
C GLU A 342 -6.84 10.17 -3.86
N VAL A 343 -6.26 10.74 -4.92
CA VAL A 343 -6.85 10.74 -6.27
C VAL A 343 -6.96 9.35 -6.90
N ASP A 344 -6.23 8.38 -6.38
CA ASP A 344 -6.21 7.00 -6.85
C ASP A 344 -7.24 6.11 -6.12
N ASP A 345 -7.87 6.63 -5.06
CA ASP A 345 -8.90 5.93 -4.28
C ASP A 345 -10.26 5.93 -5.01
N ASP A 346 -10.97 4.81 -4.92
CA ASP A 346 -12.34 4.72 -5.40
C ASP A 346 -13.23 5.69 -4.59
N PHE A 347 -14.10 6.43 -5.29
CA PHE A 347 -14.95 7.50 -4.70
C PHE A 347 -14.16 8.63 -4.01
N ALA A 348 -12.92 8.89 -4.45
CA ALA A 348 -12.14 10.05 -4.01
C ALA A 348 -12.96 11.34 -4.07
N LEU A 349 -12.81 12.19 -3.04
CA LEU A 349 -13.53 13.45 -2.95
C LEU A 349 -12.89 14.48 -3.87
N GLU A 350 -13.66 15.14 -4.73
CA GLU A 350 -13.11 16.19 -5.60
C GLU A 350 -12.79 17.50 -4.86
N ASN A 351 -11.75 18.21 -5.30
CA ASN A 351 -11.40 19.53 -4.78
C ASN A 351 -12.26 20.66 -5.39
N ARG A 352 -12.48 21.74 -4.61
CA ARG A 352 -13.19 22.95 -5.08
C ARG A 352 -12.26 24.07 -5.56
N SER A 353 -11.09 24.19 -4.93
CA SER A 353 -10.08 25.21 -5.24
C SER A 353 -8.69 24.60 -5.02
N PRO A 354 -8.07 24.02 -6.06
CA PRO A 354 -6.88 23.20 -5.90
C PRO A 354 -5.69 24.04 -5.47
N TYR A 355 -4.92 23.47 -4.55
CA TYR A 355 -3.61 23.98 -4.18
C TYR A 355 -2.69 23.97 -5.39
N GLN A 356 -2.10 25.13 -5.70
CA GLN A 356 -1.12 25.26 -6.77
C GLN A 356 0.17 25.79 -6.19
N HIS A 357 1.24 25.00 -6.37
CA HIS A 357 2.56 25.38 -5.92
C HIS A 357 3.62 24.78 -6.83
N GLN A 358 4.58 25.62 -7.22
CA GLN A 358 5.69 25.21 -8.07
C GLN A 358 6.91 24.95 -7.20
N GLY A 359 7.51 23.77 -7.36
CA GLY A 359 8.79 23.45 -6.73
C GLY A 359 9.89 24.42 -7.17
N THR A 360 10.80 24.74 -6.26
CA THR A 360 11.92 25.67 -6.49
C THR A 360 13.17 24.92 -6.97
N TYR A 361 13.47 23.78 -6.36
CA TYR A 361 14.65 22.97 -6.65
C TYR A 361 14.28 21.50 -6.77
N GLU A 362 15.15 20.73 -7.42
CA GLU A 362 15.02 19.29 -7.55
C GLU A 362 16.38 18.59 -7.43
N ILE A 363 16.41 17.48 -6.70
CA ILE A 363 17.57 16.60 -6.56
C ILE A 363 17.11 15.17 -6.88
N GLY A 364 17.66 14.61 -7.96
CA GLY A 364 17.71 13.17 -8.16
C GLY A 364 18.86 12.60 -7.34
N TRP A 365 18.61 11.58 -6.51
CA TRP A 365 19.62 10.99 -5.62
C TRP A 365 19.61 9.46 -5.71
N VAL A 366 20.79 8.84 -5.62
CA VAL A 366 20.92 7.38 -5.78
C VAL A 366 20.76 6.66 -4.45
N ALA A 367 19.74 5.82 -4.35
CA ALA A 367 19.53 4.89 -3.25
C ALA A 367 20.13 3.51 -3.60
N PRO A 368 21.16 3.04 -2.87
CA PRO A 368 21.71 1.71 -3.10
C PRO A 368 20.70 0.63 -2.72
N HIS A 369 20.88 -0.56 -3.30
CA HIS A 369 20.19 -1.75 -2.82
C HIS A 369 20.65 -2.07 -1.40
N LEU A 370 19.70 -2.23 -0.48
CA LEU A 370 19.96 -2.70 0.88
C LEU A 370 19.42 -4.12 1.02
N THR A 371 20.24 -5.04 1.53
CA THR A 371 19.80 -6.40 1.85
C THR A 371 18.74 -6.38 2.95
N LYS A 372 17.92 -7.43 3.06
CA LYS A 372 16.93 -7.55 4.16
C LYS A 372 17.54 -7.34 5.54
N ASP A 373 18.76 -7.85 5.78
CA ASP A 373 19.47 -7.67 7.05
C ASP A 373 19.89 -6.21 7.28
N GLN A 374 20.33 -5.51 6.23
CA GLN A 374 20.68 -4.08 6.33
C GLN A 374 19.44 -3.21 6.57
N GLN A 375 18.32 -3.53 5.92
CA GLN A 375 17.04 -2.84 6.15
C GLN A 375 16.51 -3.06 7.57
N LYS A 376 16.65 -4.28 8.10
CA LYS A 376 16.33 -4.58 9.49
C LYS A 376 17.26 -3.81 10.44
N GLN A 377 18.57 -3.82 10.20
CA GLN A 377 19.49 -3.07 11.08
C GLN A 377 19.19 -1.57 11.14
N SER A 378 18.75 -0.95 10.04
CA SER A 378 18.35 0.45 10.03
C SER A 378 17.01 0.72 10.72
N SER A 379 16.10 -0.27 10.80
CA SER A 379 14.84 -0.16 11.56
C SER A 379 14.98 -0.49 13.05
N LEU A 380 15.98 -1.29 13.43
CA LEU A 380 16.14 -1.87 14.78
C LEU A 380 16.83 -0.94 15.79
N SER A 381 17.70 -0.04 15.36
CA SER A 381 18.52 0.77 16.26
C SER A 381 17.79 2.01 16.79
N ALA A 382 17.05 1.86 17.90
CA ALA A 382 16.55 3.03 18.65
C ALA A 382 17.58 3.65 19.60
N ARG A 383 18.63 2.90 19.97
CA ARG A 383 19.72 3.40 20.82
C ARG A 383 20.76 4.22 20.06
N ASP A 384 20.97 3.93 18.78
CA ASP A 384 21.84 4.70 17.88
C ASP A 384 21.03 5.18 16.67
N PHE A 385 19.94 5.92 16.91
CA PHE A 385 19.12 6.44 15.83
C PHE A 385 19.96 7.34 14.92
N HIS A 386 20.04 6.99 13.64
CA HIS A 386 20.68 7.79 12.61
C HIS A 386 19.68 8.07 11.49
N PRO A 387 19.66 9.30 10.94
CA PRO A 387 18.82 9.62 9.80
C PRO A 387 19.15 8.70 8.61
N ASP A 388 18.12 8.29 7.86
CA ASP A 388 18.34 7.57 6.61
C ASP A 388 19.06 8.44 5.55
N GLN A 389 19.37 7.86 4.40
CA GLN A 389 20.15 8.55 3.37
C GLN A 389 19.49 9.83 2.85
N GLU A 390 18.18 9.82 2.63
CA GLU A 390 17.45 10.99 2.13
C GLU A 390 17.41 12.11 3.19
N ALA A 391 17.18 11.76 4.47
CA ALA A 391 17.30 12.73 5.56
C ALA A 391 18.73 13.24 5.72
N SER A 392 19.73 12.37 5.59
CA SER A 392 21.14 12.74 5.65
C SER A 392 21.53 13.70 4.53
N LEU A 393 20.95 13.54 3.33
CA LEU A 393 21.13 14.46 2.21
C LEU A 393 20.60 15.86 2.54
N VAL A 394 19.39 15.96 3.08
CA VAL A 394 18.81 17.26 3.52
C VAL A 394 19.61 17.88 4.67
N ILE A 395 20.02 17.07 5.65
CA ILE A 395 20.87 17.53 6.76
C ILE A 395 22.21 18.05 6.22
N GLY A 396 22.84 17.34 5.27
CA GLY A 396 24.10 17.75 4.65
C GLY A 396 24.00 19.11 3.95
N ILE A 397 22.92 19.32 3.18
CA ILE A 397 22.60 20.61 2.55
C ILE A 397 22.52 21.73 3.59
N LEU A 398 21.83 21.48 4.72
CA LEU A 398 21.71 22.46 5.78
C LEU A 398 23.02 22.69 6.53
N VAL A 399 23.83 21.65 6.77
CA VAL A 399 25.15 21.79 7.40
C VAL A 399 26.05 22.71 6.56
N GLU A 400 26.02 22.61 5.24
CA GLU A 400 26.75 23.53 4.35
C GLU A 400 26.14 24.94 4.37
N ALA A 401 24.81 25.06 4.34
CA ALA A 401 24.12 26.36 4.35
C ALA A 401 24.36 27.17 5.64
N VAL A 402 24.38 26.52 6.82
CA VAL A 402 24.58 27.20 8.12
C VAL A 402 26.04 27.59 8.39
N ALA A 403 26.98 27.15 7.54
CA ALA A 403 28.39 27.51 7.65
C ALA A 403 28.68 28.94 7.13
N VAL A 404 27.72 29.57 6.46
CA VAL A 404 27.84 30.96 5.98
C VAL A 404 27.94 31.93 7.18
N PRO A 405 28.84 32.94 7.15
CA PRO A 405 28.93 33.93 8.21
C PRO A 405 27.60 34.67 8.43
N ASN A 406 27.29 34.99 9.69
CA ASN A 406 26.08 35.72 10.11
C ASN A 406 24.74 35.02 9.82
N PHE A 407 24.73 33.72 9.49
CA PHE A 407 23.51 32.99 9.14
C PHE A 407 22.40 33.13 10.20
N SER A 408 22.74 33.00 11.48
CA SER A 408 21.76 33.10 12.57
C SER A 408 21.32 34.54 12.85
N GLU A 409 22.21 35.51 12.69
CA GLU A 409 21.88 36.92 12.84
C GLU A 409 20.92 37.39 11.75
N ASP A 410 21.17 36.97 10.50
CA ASP A 410 20.35 37.34 9.35
C ASP A 410 18.99 36.62 9.35
N SER A 411 18.91 35.40 9.90
CA SER A 411 17.64 34.69 10.05
C SER A 411 16.67 35.42 10.99
N VAL A 412 17.16 36.14 12.00
CA VAL A 412 16.32 36.97 12.88
C VAL A 412 15.67 38.11 12.10
N ALA A 413 16.38 38.72 11.14
CA ALA A 413 15.81 39.75 10.27
C ALA A 413 14.74 39.15 9.34
N ALA A 414 15.02 37.99 8.73
CA ALA A 414 14.06 37.26 7.90
C ALA A 414 12.80 36.86 8.69
N ARG A 415 12.95 36.45 9.96
CA ARG A 415 11.83 36.13 10.87
C ARG A 415 10.92 37.34 11.10
N LYS A 416 11.49 38.51 11.34
CA LYS A 416 10.73 39.77 11.51
C LYS A 416 10.01 40.18 10.22
N ALA A 417 10.61 39.92 9.06
CA ALA A 417 10.03 40.19 7.75
C ALA A 417 9.03 39.11 7.28
N ASN A 418 8.88 38.00 8.00
CA ASN A 418 8.08 36.83 7.59
C ASN A 418 8.55 36.21 6.27
N THR A 419 9.87 36.07 6.11
CA THR A 419 10.55 35.56 4.91
C THR A 419 11.53 34.42 5.21
N LEU A 420 11.38 33.71 6.34
CA LEU A 420 12.31 32.62 6.72
C LEU A 420 12.41 31.51 5.68
N ARG A 421 11.29 31.15 5.03
CA ARG A 421 11.28 30.18 3.93
C ARG A 421 12.13 30.67 2.75
N GLN A 422 11.92 31.91 2.31
CA GLN A 422 12.69 32.52 1.21
C GLN A 422 14.17 32.63 1.55
N TYR A 423 14.47 33.11 2.76
CA TYR A 423 15.83 33.18 3.28
C TYR A 423 16.53 31.82 3.20
N LEU A 424 15.87 30.74 3.64
CA LEU A 424 16.45 29.41 3.57
C LEU A 424 16.62 28.92 2.13
N LEU A 425 15.63 29.14 1.25
CA LEU A 425 15.73 28.77 -0.17
C LEU A 425 16.95 29.42 -0.84
N GLU A 426 17.22 30.68 -0.56
CA GLU A 426 18.38 31.39 -1.08
C GLU A 426 19.70 30.78 -0.58
N HIS A 427 19.78 30.39 0.69
CA HIS A 427 21.00 29.85 1.29
C HIS A 427 21.26 28.38 0.95
N ILE A 428 20.22 27.59 0.63
CA ILE A 428 20.40 26.22 0.17
C ILE A 428 20.66 26.11 -1.33
N ARG A 429 20.53 27.19 -2.11
CA ARG A 429 20.68 27.19 -3.57
C ARG A 429 21.99 26.53 -4.03
N ASP A 430 23.12 27.00 -3.52
CA ASP A 430 24.45 26.50 -3.94
C ASP A 430 24.73 25.09 -3.38
N PRO A 431 24.44 24.79 -2.10
CA PRO A 431 24.53 23.42 -1.58
C PRO A 431 23.66 22.41 -2.36
N VAL A 432 22.43 22.79 -2.73
CA VAL A 432 21.54 21.97 -3.55
C VAL A 432 22.14 21.74 -4.93
N ALA A 433 22.58 22.78 -5.63
CA ALA A 433 23.17 22.63 -6.97
C ALA A 433 24.41 21.71 -6.98
N LYS A 434 25.27 21.85 -5.96
CA LYS A 434 26.43 20.98 -5.75
C LYS A 434 26.01 19.53 -5.46
N CYS A 435 25.02 19.32 -4.61
CA CYS A 435 24.47 18.00 -4.31
C CYS A 435 23.86 17.34 -5.55
N THR A 436 23.04 18.07 -6.31
CA THR A 436 22.43 17.60 -7.57
C THR A 436 23.49 17.11 -8.55
N GLU A 437 24.58 17.85 -8.71
CA GLU A 437 25.63 17.46 -9.65
C GLU A 437 26.43 16.24 -9.17
N ALA A 438 26.71 16.13 -7.86
CA ALA A 438 27.38 14.96 -7.28
C ALA A 438 26.54 13.68 -7.41
N GLU A 439 25.23 13.76 -7.15
CA GLU A 439 24.30 12.64 -7.31
C GLU A 439 24.13 12.27 -8.79
N ALA A 440 24.03 13.26 -9.69
CA ALA A 440 23.95 13.00 -11.12
C ALA A 440 25.20 12.30 -11.67
N GLN A 441 26.39 12.65 -11.17
CA GLN A 441 27.64 11.95 -11.52
C GLN A 441 27.65 10.52 -10.97
N SER A 442 27.14 10.32 -9.76
CA SER A 442 27.02 8.98 -9.15
C SER A 442 26.06 8.10 -9.96
N LEU A 443 24.91 8.64 -10.38
CA LEU A 443 23.97 7.97 -11.27
C LEU A 443 24.61 7.65 -12.62
N ALA A 444 25.27 8.61 -13.27
CA ALA A 444 25.93 8.40 -14.55
C ALA A 444 26.98 7.28 -14.47
N ALA A 445 27.77 7.23 -13.39
CA ALA A 445 28.77 6.18 -13.17
C ALA A 445 28.14 4.79 -12.93
N LEU A 446 26.92 4.71 -12.41
CA LEU A 446 26.17 3.45 -12.29
C LEU A 446 25.63 3.02 -13.65
N LEU A 447 25.04 3.95 -14.41
CA LEU A 447 24.48 3.69 -15.73
C LEU A 447 25.53 3.28 -16.77
N GLU A 448 26.74 3.82 -16.68
CA GLU A 448 27.88 3.42 -17.55
C GLU A 448 28.33 1.97 -17.27
N LYS A 449 28.10 1.44 -16.06
CA LYS A 449 28.46 0.07 -15.69
C LYS A 449 27.36 -0.96 -15.97
N ARG A 450 26.17 -0.51 -16.39
CA ARG A 450 25.03 -1.39 -16.73
C ARG A 450 25.33 -2.24 -17.98
N ALA A 451 24.58 -3.31 -18.17
CA ALA A 451 24.51 -4.07 -19.41
C ALA A 451 23.10 -3.92 -20.04
N PRO A 452 22.97 -3.28 -21.23
CA PRO A 452 23.99 -2.51 -21.93
C PRO A 452 24.34 -1.20 -21.20
N PRO A 453 25.55 -0.65 -21.41
CA PRO A 453 25.96 0.61 -20.79
C PRO A 453 25.18 1.78 -21.39
N VAL A 454 24.84 2.76 -20.55
CA VAL A 454 24.13 3.96 -20.97
C VAL A 454 25.01 5.19 -20.72
N ASP A 455 25.39 5.89 -21.78
CA ASP A 455 25.99 7.22 -21.65
C ASP A 455 24.91 8.20 -21.21
N TRP A 456 24.95 8.62 -19.95
CA TRP A 456 23.94 9.53 -19.39
C TRP A 456 24.04 10.94 -19.98
N GLY A 457 25.23 11.39 -20.37
CA GLY A 457 25.44 12.73 -20.93
C GLY A 457 25.13 13.91 -19.98
N SER A 458 25.43 15.12 -20.46
CA SER A 458 25.14 16.36 -19.73
C SER A 458 23.67 16.76 -19.87
N LYS A 459 23.09 17.36 -18.83
CA LYS A 459 21.74 17.92 -18.89
C LYS A 459 21.72 19.10 -19.88
N ALA A 460 20.91 18.98 -20.92
CA ALA A 460 20.60 20.05 -21.85
C ALA A 460 19.13 19.89 -22.25
N LEU A 461 18.37 20.98 -22.29
CA LEU A 461 16.96 20.96 -22.68
C LEU A 461 16.87 21.27 -24.19
N PRO A 462 16.45 20.32 -25.03
CA PRO A 462 16.18 20.60 -26.45
C PRO A 462 14.85 21.33 -26.61
N ASP A 463 14.59 21.83 -27.82
CA ASP A 463 13.21 22.17 -28.21
C ASP A 463 12.40 20.86 -28.23
N PRO A 464 11.30 20.74 -27.45
CA PRO A 464 10.46 19.54 -27.47
C PRO A 464 10.03 19.12 -28.88
N ARG A 465 9.84 20.07 -29.80
CA ARG A 465 9.46 19.81 -31.21
C ARG A 465 10.57 19.19 -32.04
N SER A 466 11.82 19.23 -31.56
CA SER A 466 12.96 18.62 -32.24
C SER A 466 13.17 17.15 -31.88
N LEU A 467 12.43 16.62 -30.90
CA LEU A 467 12.47 15.21 -30.54
C LEU A 467 11.28 14.45 -31.14
N SER A 468 11.57 13.29 -31.72
CA SER A 468 10.55 12.32 -32.12
C SER A 468 10.82 10.95 -31.50
N LEU A 469 9.74 10.24 -31.16
CA LEU A 469 9.79 8.90 -30.57
C LEU A 469 9.16 7.90 -31.54
N SER A 470 9.82 6.76 -31.77
CA SER A 470 9.29 5.64 -32.54
C SER A 470 9.36 4.34 -31.75
N PHE A 471 8.40 3.44 -32.02
CA PHE A 471 8.33 2.10 -31.42
C PHE A 471 8.79 1.06 -32.44
N ASN A 472 9.75 0.23 -32.05
CA ASN A 472 10.40 -0.80 -32.86
C ASN A 472 10.37 -2.17 -32.15
N GLY A 473 9.22 -2.51 -31.55
CA GLY A 473 9.00 -3.79 -30.85
C GLY A 473 8.01 -4.73 -31.55
N PRO A 474 7.82 -5.94 -31.02
CA PRO A 474 6.81 -6.87 -31.53
C PRO A 474 5.39 -6.32 -31.32
N ALA A 475 4.51 -6.54 -32.30
CA ALA A 475 3.08 -6.22 -32.17
C ALA A 475 2.32 -7.23 -31.30
N THR A 476 2.93 -8.38 -31.00
CA THR A 476 2.32 -9.44 -30.20
C THR A 476 3.33 -10.00 -29.20
N LEU A 477 2.86 -10.17 -27.97
CA LEU A 477 3.59 -10.76 -26.86
C LEU A 477 2.92 -12.08 -26.46
N THR A 478 3.70 -13.02 -25.94
CA THR A 478 3.20 -14.29 -25.39
C THR A 478 3.50 -14.30 -23.90
N ALA A 479 2.50 -14.61 -23.07
CA ALA A 479 2.68 -14.75 -21.63
C ALA A 479 3.79 -15.77 -21.30
N GLY A 480 4.64 -15.48 -20.33
CA GLY A 480 5.76 -16.33 -19.92
C GLY A 480 7.02 -16.25 -20.78
N ASP A 481 6.93 -15.77 -22.02
CA ASP A 481 8.09 -15.59 -22.90
C ASP A 481 8.88 -14.32 -22.53
N PRO A 482 10.21 -14.31 -22.73
CA PRO A 482 10.98 -13.08 -22.69
C PRO A 482 10.56 -12.16 -23.84
N ALA A 483 10.43 -10.87 -23.56
CA ALA A 483 10.08 -9.86 -24.53
C ALA A 483 11.01 -8.64 -24.40
N SER A 484 11.21 -7.96 -25.53
CA SER A 484 11.93 -6.70 -25.58
C SER A 484 11.14 -5.69 -26.40
N LEU A 485 10.73 -4.59 -25.77
CA LEU A 485 10.11 -3.46 -26.43
C LEU A 485 11.19 -2.37 -26.64
N SER A 486 11.43 -2.03 -27.90
CA SER A 486 12.48 -1.08 -28.28
C SER A 486 11.85 0.24 -28.72
N PHE A 487 12.41 1.34 -28.23
CA PHE A 487 11.98 2.69 -28.53
C PHE A 487 13.17 3.51 -29.01
N THR A 488 13.00 4.33 -30.03
CA THR A 488 14.07 5.18 -30.55
C THR A 488 13.67 6.64 -30.49
N VAL A 489 14.44 7.42 -29.73
CA VAL A 489 14.37 8.88 -29.70
C VAL A 489 15.31 9.43 -30.77
N THR A 490 14.79 10.26 -31.66
CA THR A 490 15.59 11.00 -32.65
C THR A 490 15.60 12.48 -32.31
N ASN A 491 16.78 13.09 -32.34
CA ASN A 491 16.96 14.51 -32.08
C ASN A 491 17.28 15.24 -33.39
N ALA A 492 16.29 15.88 -33.99
CA ALA A 492 16.45 16.74 -35.17
C ALA A 492 16.92 18.17 -34.82
N GLY A 493 17.21 18.44 -33.54
CA GLY A 493 17.67 19.73 -33.05
C GLY A 493 19.16 19.96 -33.28
N THR A 494 19.64 21.10 -32.78
CA THR A 494 21.03 21.56 -32.95
C THR A 494 21.89 21.36 -31.69
N VAL A 495 21.32 20.83 -30.61
CA VAL A 495 21.99 20.67 -29.32
C VAL A 495 21.93 19.20 -28.88
N ASP A 496 23.09 18.65 -28.48
CA ASP A 496 23.17 17.34 -27.82
C ASP A 496 22.30 17.36 -26.55
N THR A 497 21.47 16.34 -26.37
CA THR A 497 20.61 16.21 -25.19
C THR A 497 20.99 14.98 -24.39
N GLY A 498 21.34 15.15 -23.12
CA GLY A 498 21.59 14.05 -22.19
C GLY A 498 20.50 13.90 -21.14
N ARG A 499 20.64 12.84 -20.34
CA ARG A 499 19.79 12.44 -19.21
C ARG A 499 18.35 12.13 -19.63
N LEU A 500 18.18 11.57 -20.83
CA LEU A 500 16.87 11.19 -21.35
C LEU A 500 16.45 9.80 -20.85
N PHE A 501 15.22 9.73 -20.37
CA PHE A 501 14.54 8.49 -20.03
C PHE A 501 13.07 8.56 -20.44
N GLY A 502 12.42 7.41 -20.55
CA GLY A 502 11.01 7.28 -20.84
C GLY A 502 10.28 6.65 -19.66
N LEU A 503 9.09 7.14 -19.35
CA LEU A 503 8.16 6.53 -18.41
C LEU A 503 6.98 5.94 -19.18
N VAL A 504 6.62 4.70 -18.84
CA VAL A 504 5.43 4.05 -19.38
C VAL A 504 4.22 4.43 -18.53
N LYS A 505 3.27 5.13 -19.16
CA LYS A 505 1.92 5.39 -18.64
C LYS A 505 0.97 4.30 -19.13
N ALA A 506 0.70 3.33 -18.27
CA ALA A 506 -0.27 2.27 -18.52
C ALA A 506 -1.43 2.34 -17.52
N ASP A 507 -2.30 1.35 -17.49
CA ASP A 507 -3.22 1.15 -16.36
C ASP A 507 -2.50 0.39 -15.24
N LYS A 508 -2.87 0.62 -13.97
CA LYS A 508 -2.17 0.06 -12.79
C LYS A 508 -2.14 -1.47 -12.74
N MET A 509 -3.07 -2.13 -13.44
CA MET A 509 -3.14 -3.59 -13.55
C MET A 509 -2.37 -4.15 -14.76
N SER A 510 -1.81 -3.27 -15.61
CA SER A 510 -0.99 -3.65 -16.76
C SER A 510 0.38 -4.17 -16.32
N ALA A 511 0.89 -5.15 -17.04
CA ALA A 511 2.26 -5.64 -16.85
C ALA A 511 3.34 -4.62 -17.24
N PHE A 512 2.95 -3.47 -17.82
CA PHE A 512 3.85 -2.38 -18.21
C PHE A 512 3.72 -1.15 -17.32
N TRP A 513 2.94 -1.24 -16.23
CA TRP A 513 2.72 -0.11 -15.34
C TRP A 513 4.04 0.38 -14.73
N GLU A 514 4.33 1.67 -14.92
CA GLU A 514 5.51 2.37 -14.40
C GLU A 514 6.87 1.79 -14.79
N GLU A 515 6.94 1.06 -15.90
CA GLU A 515 8.21 0.64 -16.48
C GLU A 515 8.98 1.82 -17.08
N GLU A 516 10.30 1.67 -17.15
CA GLU A 516 11.22 2.74 -17.57
C GLU A 516 12.07 2.37 -18.77
N LEU A 517 12.40 3.38 -19.57
CA LEU A 517 13.27 3.29 -20.73
C LEU A 517 14.45 4.23 -20.57
N LEU A 518 15.68 3.70 -20.61
CA LEU A 518 16.87 4.52 -20.56
C LEU A 518 17.36 4.83 -21.98
N PHE A 519 17.42 6.11 -22.35
CA PHE A 519 17.98 6.58 -23.62
C PHE A 519 19.35 7.22 -23.45
N GLY A 520 19.55 7.98 -22.36
CA GLY A 520 20.81 8.68 -22.07
C GLY A 520 21.06 9.85 -23.01
N LYS A 521 22.25 9.90 -23.60
CA LYS A 521 22.68 10.93 -24.54
C LYS A 521 22.15 10.68 -25.95
N VAL A 522 21.48 11.69 -26.51
CA VAL A 522 21.07 11.76 -27.91
C VAL A 522 21.78 12.96 -28.58
N PRO A 523 22.78 12.73 -29.45
CA PRO A 523 23.46 13.79 -30.17
C PRO A 523 22.51 14.61 -31.07
N ALA A 524 22.87 15.87 -31.34
CA ALA A 524 22.20 16.67 -32.35
C ALA A 524 22.25 15.98 -33.73
N GLY A 525 21.09 15.83 -34.39
CA GLY A 525 20.94 15.06 -35.63
C GLY A 525 21.05 13.53 -35.45
N GLY A 526 21.19 13.05 -34.22
CA GLY A 526 21.37 11.64 -33.89
C GLY A 526 20.10 10.97 -33.34
N SER A 527 20.26 9.72 -32.91
CA SER A 527 19.22 8.96 -32.22
C SER A 527 19.83 8.09 -31.12
N ALA A 528 19.02 7.74 -30.12
CA ALA A 528 19.34 6.71 -29.14
C ALA A 528 18.15 5.77 -28.97
N THR A 529 18.43 4.53 -28.61
CA THR A 529 17.43 3.49 -28.44
C THR A 529 17.40 3.00 -27.01
N GLY A 530 16.23 3.10 -26.39
CA GLY A 530 15.93 2.49 -25.10
C GLY A 530 15.25 1.14 -25.33
N VAL A 531 15.67 0.12 -24.58
CA VAL A 531 15.08 -1.22 -24.65
C VAL A 531 14.56 -1.59 -23.27
N MET A 532 13.26 -1.89 -23.21
CA MET A 532 12.60 -2.48 -22.07
C MET A 532 12.57 -3.99 -22.27
N ALA A 533 13.44 -4.70 -21.56
CA ALA A 533 13.53 -6.15 -21.60
C ALA A 533 12.93 -6.72 -20.31
N PHE A 534 11.99 -7.64 -20.44
CA PHE A 534 11.27 -8.22 -19.31
C PHE A 534 10.76 -9.60 -19.68
N LYS A 535 10.34 -10.36 -18.67
CA LYS A 535 9.59 -11.59 -18.88
C LYS A 535 8.11 -11.26 -18.79
N VAL A 536 7.35 -11.50 -19.85
CA VAL A 536 5.90 -11.30 -19.81
C VAL A 536 5.35 -12.17 -18.68
N PRO A 537 4.53 -11.65 -17.75
CA PRO A 537 4.05 -12.45 -16.63
C PRO A 537 3.43 -13.78 -17.10
N PRO A 538 3.80 -14.93 -16.50
CA PRO A 538 3.44 -16.25 -17.00
C PRO A 538 1.92 -16.48 -17.11
N ARG A 539 1.14 -15.81 -16.27
CA ARG A 539 -0.33 -15.86 -16.25
C ARG A 539 -0.95 -14.50 -16.57
N LEU A 540 -0.35 -13.74 -17.49
CA LEU A 540 -1.01 -12.55 -18.06
C LEU A 540 -2.22 -12.99 -18.90
N TYR A 541 -3.33 -12.23 -18.82
CA TYR A 541 -4.54 -12.52 -19.59
C TYR A 541 -4.37 -12.09 -21.05
N SER A 542 -5.10 -12.73 -21.97
CA SER A 542 -5.08 -12.34 -23.38
C SER A 542 -5.84 -11.03 -23.61
N GLY A 543 -5.37 -10.22 -24.55
CA GLY A 543 -6.04 -9.00 -24.97
C GLY A 543 -5.08 -7.93 -25.45
N GLU A 544 -5.64 -6.78 -25.83
CA GLU A 544 -4.88 -5.62 -26.27
C GLU A 544 -4.43 -4.77 -25.06
N GLU A 545 -3.13 -4.59 -24.92
CA GLU A 545 -2.54 -3.66 -23.97
C GLU A 545 -2.24 -2.33 -24.68
N ARG A 546 -2.77 -1.22 -24.17
CA ARG A 546 -2.38 0.13 -24.62
C ARG A 546 -1.71 0.87 -23.48
N PHE A 547 -0.63 1.57 -23.83
CA PHE A 547 0.12 2.42 -22.92
C PHE A 547 0.76 3.57 -23.71
N THR A 548 1.21 4.60 -23.01
CA THR A 548 1.92 5.74 -23.61
C THR A 548 3.33 5.80 -23.03
N VAL A 549 4.34 5.93 -23.89
CA VAL A 549 5.70 6.25 -23.44
C VAL A 549 5.89 7.74 -23.50
N GLU A 550 6.20 8.36 -22.37
CA GLU A 550 6.51 9.78 -22.24
C GLU A 550 8.00 9.96 -21.95
N VAL A 551 8.68 10.82 -22.71
CA VAL A 551 10.14 11.04 -22.59
C VAL A 551 10.42 12.28 -21.74
N TYR A 552 11.29 12.13 -20.76
CA TYR A 552 11.68 13.15 -19.80
C TYR A 552 13.19 13.39 -19.82
N VAL A 553 13.60 14.54 -19.30
CA VAL A 553 14.98 14.82 -18.91
C VAL A 553 15.04 14.74 -17.39
N ASP A 554 16.06 14.09 -16.86
CA ASP A 554 16.28 13.98 -15.41
C ASP A 554 16.21 15.35 -14.68
N GLY A 555 15.39 15.40 -13.64
CA GLY A 555 15.05 16.62 -12.90
C GLY A 555 14.24 17.65 -13.70
N VAL A 556 13.37 17.18 -14.61
CA VAL A 556 12.43 18.01 -15.38
C VAL A 556 11.08 17.28 -15.42
N ALA A 557 10.07 17.86 -14.79
CA ALA A 557 8.77 17.21 -14.59
C ALA A 557 7.85 17.18 -15.83
N THR A 558 8.18 17.93 -16.89
CA THR A 558 7.35 17.99 -18.11
C THR A 558 7.91 17.07 -19.20
N PRO A 559 7.10 16.21 -19.83
CA PRO A 559 7.56 15.37 -20.91
C PRO A 559 7.90 16.21 -22.15
N LEU A 560 8.94 15.81 -22.87
CA LEU A 560 9.37 16.43 -24.12
C LEU A 560 8.62 15.88 -25.33
N THR A 561 8.28 14.58 -25.32
CA THR A 561 7.53 13.91 -26.38
C THR A 561 6.85 12.66 -25.83
N SER A 562 5.83 12.17 -26.53
CA SER A 562 5.05 11.00 -26.11
C SER A 562 4.64 10.14 -27.30
N LEU A 563 4.55 8.82 -27.10
CA LEU A 563 4.09 7.87 -28.12
C LEU A 563 3.08 6.88 -27.52
N PRO A 564 1.82 6.87 -27.97
CA PRO A 564 0.90 5.79 -27.65
C PRO A 564 1.30 4.51 -28.39
N VAL A 565 1.23 3.38 -27.69
CA VAL A 565 1.55 2.05 -28.20
C VAL A 565 0.42 1.09 -27.87
N ALA A 566 0.17 0.15 -28.78
CA ALA A 566 -0.72 -0.98 -28.57
C ALA A 566 0.04 -2.27 -28.89
N VAL A 567 -0.07 -3.27 -28.01
CA VAL A 567 0.48 -4.63 -28.21
C VAL A 567 -0.57 -5.67 -27.87
N GLU A 568 -0.64 -6.73 -28.67
CA GLU A 568 -1.55 -7.85 -28.40
C GLU A 568 -0.87 -8.86 -27.48
N VAL A 569 -1.55 -9.31 -26.42
CA VAL A 569 -1.05 -10.34 -25.51
C VAL A 569 -1.76 -11.67 -25.79
N LYS A 570 -0.97 -12.71 -26.01
CA LYS A 570 -1.43 -14.10 -26.05
C LYS A 570 -1.17 -14.77 -24.70
N SER A 571 -2.22 -15.10 -23.98
CA SER A 571 -2.10 -15.86 -22.73
C SER A 571 -1.69 -17.31 -22.99
N LEU A 572 -1.00 -17.91 -22.01
CA LEU A 572 -0.82 -19.35 -21.95
C LEU A 572 -1.99 -20.02 -21.21
N LEU A 573 -2.11 -21.34 -21.41
CA LEU A 573 -2.95 -22.19 -20.57
C LEU A 573 -2.49 -22.08 -19.10
N ARG A 574 -3.44 -22.26 -18.17
CA ARG A 574 -3.22 -22.04 -16.74
C ARG A 574 -3.47 -23.31 -15.95
N PRO A 575 -2.72 -23.55 -14.85
CA PRO A 575 -3.14 -24.48 -13.84
C PRO A 575 -4.38 -23.92 -13.17
N HIS A 576 -5.16 -24.81 -12.61
CA HIS A 576 -6.37 -24.50 -11.88
C HIS A 576 -6.45 -25.49 -10.75
N PHE A 577 -6.63 -25.01 -9.52
CA PHE A 577 -6.50 -25.86 -8.36
C PHE A 577 -7.86 -26.29 -7.84
N SER A 578 -7.94 -27.54 -7.41
CA SER A 578 -8.97 -28.00 -6.49
C SER A 578 -8.28 -28.65 -5.30
N TYR A 579 -9.01 -28.85 -4.21
CA TYR A 579 -8.50 -29.67 -3.14
C TYR A 579 -9.54 -30.63 -2.61
N SER A 580 -9.07 -31.79 -2.17
CA SER A 580 -9.83 -32.70 -1.34
C SER A 580 -9.18 -32.82 0.01
N TRP A 581 -9.96 -33.24 0.98
CA TRP A 581 -9.46 -33.49 2.31
C TRP A 581 -10.11 -34.73 2.91
N HIS A 582 -9.31 -35.46 3.66
CA HIS A 582 -9.79 -36.52 4.54
C HIS A 582 -9.04 -36.45 5.85
N LEU A 583 -9.69 -36.88 6.93
CA LEU A 583 -9.07 -36.91 8.25
C LEU A 583 -8.54 -38.33 8.53
N GLU A 584 -7.28 -38.40 8.94
CA GLU A 584 -6.63 -39.58 9.49
C GLU A 584 -6.61 -39.41 11.01
N GLU A 585 -7.52 -40.10 11.71
CA GLU A 585 -7.69 -40.01 13.16
C GLU A 585 -7.19 -41.29 13.87
N PRO A 586 -6.66 -41.18 15.11
CA PRO A 586 -6.01 -42.30 15.80
C PRO A 586 -6.95 -43.24 16.56
N SER A 587 -8.18 -42.81 16.88
CA SER A 587 -9.18 -43.56 17.66
C SER A 587 -9.91 -44.65 16.86
N GLY A 588 -9.98 -44.52 15.54
CA GLY A 588 -10.64 -45.45 14.62
C GLY A 588 -12.17 -45.35 14.60
N ASP A 589 -12.76 -44.34 15.24
CA ASP A 589 -14.21 -44.12 15.30
C ASP A 589 -14.76 -43.30 14.12
N GLY A 590 -13.85 -42.79 13.27
CA GLY A 590 -14.19 -41.98 12.11
C GLY A 590 -14.77 -40.63 12.47
N GLN A 591 -14.36 -40.01 13.58
CA GLN A 591 -14.78 -38.66 14.02
C GLN A 591 -13.56 -37.83 14.41
N LEU A 592 -13.69 -36.49 14.40
CA LEU A 592 -12.76 -35.60 15.08
C LEU A 592 -13.31 -35.33 16.48
N ASN A 593 -12.68 -35.86 17.51
CA ASN A 593 -13.11 -35.73 18.90
C ASN A 593 -12.26 -34.71 19.66
N PRO A 594 -12.87 -33.86 20.52
CA PRO A 594 -12.11 -33.01 21.41
C PRO A 594 -11.16 -33.82 22.32
N GLY A 595 -9.89 -33.43 22.32
CA GLY A 595 -8.80 -33.97 23.10
C GLY A 595 -7.92 -34.98 22.38
N GLU A 596 -8.17 -35.26 21.10
CA GLU A 596 -7.28 -36.07 20.27
C GLU A 596 -6.57 -35.24 19.21
N THR A 597 -5.43 -35.75 18.75
CA THR A 597 -4.68 -35.19 17.62
C THR A 597 -4.92 -36.04 16.39
N ALA A 598 -5.59 -35.48 15.39
CA ALA A 598 -5.80 -36.08 14.09
C ALA A 598 -4.89 -35.43 13.03
N ARG A 599 -4.88 -35.97 11.81
CA ARG A 599 -4.20 -35.37 10.66
C ARG A 599 -5.19 -35.08 9.55
N VAL A 600 -5.29 -33.83 9.12
CA VAL A 600 -6.01 -33.48 7.89
C VAL A 600 -5.06 -33.70 6.72
N ASN A 601 -5.35 -34.71 5.90
CA ASN A 601 -4.64 -34.95 4.66
C ASN A 601 -5.29 -34.09 3.57
N LEU A 602 -4.67 -32.95 3.26
CA LEU A 602 -5.09 -32.01 2.22
C LEU A 602 -4.42 -32.37 0.91
N THR A 603 -5.18 -32.85 -0.06
CA THR A 603 -4.69 -33.15 -1.40
C THR A 603 -5.06 -32.03 -2.35
N VAL A 604 -4.07 -31.30 -2.85
CA VAL A 604 -4.25 -30.28 -3.88
C VAL A 604 -4.03 -30.92 -5.25
N ARG A 605 -4.98 -30.70 -6.15
CA ARG A 605 -4.96 -31.20 -7.52
C ARG A 605 -4.87 -30.05 -8.51
N ASN A 606 -4.15 -30.24 -9.60
CA ASN A 606 -4.18 -29.32 -10.74
C ASN A 606 -5.14 -29.83 -11.81
N ASP A 607 -6.34 -29.26 -11.85
CA ASP A 607 -7.40 -29.51 -12.84
C ASP A 607 -7.29 -28.63 -14.09
N GLY A 608 -6.31 -27.72 -14.13
CA GLY A 608 -6.09 -26.83 -15.26
C GLY A 608 -5.37 -27.49 -16.43
N ASP A 609 -5.24 -26.74 -17.51
CA ASP A 609 -4.70 -27.21 -18.80
C ASP A 609 -3.18 -26.96 -18.94
N ALA A 610 -2.50 -26.60 -17.84
CA ALA A 610 -1.05 -26.40 -17.80
C ALA A 610 -0.46 -26.85 -16.45
N PRO A 611 0.82 -27.28 -16.42
CA PRO A 611 1.50 -27.52 -15.15
C PRO A 611 1.61 -26.22 -14.34
N SER A 612 1.62 -26.35 -13.01
CA SER A 612 1.93 -25.23 -12.13
C SER A 612 3.43 -25.04 -11.97
N ALA A 613 3.85 -23.82 -11.63
CA ALA A 613 5.13 -23.57 -11.01
C ALA A 613 5.18 -24.14 -9.58
N LYS A 614 6.22 -23.80 -8.81
CA LYS A 614 6.30 -24.09 -7.37
C LYS A 614 4.98 -23.72 -6.69
N VAL A 615 4.43 -24.61 -5.86
CA VAL A 615 3.20 -24.34 -5.10
C VAL A 615 3.53 -24.29 -3.62
N LYS A 616 3.05 -23.24 -2.94
CA LYS A 616 3.00 -23.20 -1.47
C LYS A 616 1.56 -23.39 -1.01
N LEU A 617 1.38 -24.26 -0.01
CA LEU A 617 0.12 -24.48 0.67
C LEU A 617 0.25 -23.96 2.10
N TYR A 618 -0.68 -23.08 2.48
CA TYR A 618 -0.81 -22.53 3.82
C TYR A 618 -2.15 -22.91 4.41
N VAL A 619 -2.12 -23.22 5.71
CA VAL A 619 -3.33 -23.49 6.50
C VAL A 619 -3.35 -22.53 7.68
N PHE A 620 -4.36 -21.68 7.71
CA PHE A 620 -4.60 -20.78 8.83
C PHE A 620 -5.79 -21.29 9.63
N LYS A 621 -5.76 -21.06 10.95
CA LYS A 621 -6.97 -21.27 11.75
C LYS A 621 -7.77 -19.98 11.82
N SER A 622 -9.09 -20.10 11.90
CA SER A 622 -9.92 -19.03 12.47
C SER A 622 -9.41 -18.71 13.89
N ASP A 623 -9.77 -17.55 14.48
CA ASP A 623 -9.36 -17.17 15.85
C ASP A 623 -10.04 -18.03 16.94
N ASP A 624 -10.09 -19.34 16.69
CA ASP A 624 -10.62 -20.38 17.53
C ASP A 624 -9.52 -20.84 18.51
N PRO A 625 -9.70 -20.57 19.82
CA PRO A 625 -8.72 -20.96 20.83
C PRO A 625 -8.69 -22.49 21.05
N TYR A 626 -9.74 -23.21 20.65
CA TYR A 626 -9.82 -24.66 20.83
C TYR A 626 -9.01 -25.41 19.78
N VAL A 627 -8.62 -24.79 18.67
CA VAL A 627 -7.88 -25.46 17.60
C VAL A 627 -6.39 -25.22 17.74
N GLN A 628 -5.60 -26.29 17.79
CA GLN A 628 -4.15 -26.23 17.65
C GLN A 628 -3.74 -26.88 16.34
N LEU A 629 -2.83 -26.22 15.61
CA LEU A 629 -2.24 -26.74 14.38
C LEU A 629 -0.76 -27.06 14.59
N GLY A 630 -0.28 -28.09 13.91
CA GLY A 630 1.13 -28.45 13.81
C GLY A 630 1.82 -27.72 12.65
N GLU A 631 2.42 -28.48 11.75
CA GLU A 631 2.92 -27.95 10.48
C GLU A 631 1.75 -27.45 9.63
N VAL A 632 1.86 -26.20 9.19
CA VAL A 632 0.80 -25.48 8.47
C VAL A 632 1.26 -24.92 7.11
N ARG A 633 2.51 -25.21 6.74
CA ARG A 633 3.14 -24.71 5.52
C ARG A 633 3.82 -25.86 4.81
N PHE A 634 3.50 -25.99 3.54
CA PHE A 634 4.04 -27.06 2.71
C PHE A 634 4.47 -26.45 1.39
N THR A 635 5.68 -26.80 0.95
CA THR A 635 6.24 -26.32 -0.32
C THR A 635 6.41 -27.51 -1.27
N PHE A 636 5.91 -27.36 -2.49
CA PHE A 636 6.03 -28.33 -3.56
C PHE A 636 6.90 -27.71 -4.67
N ASP A 637 8.22 -27.88 -4.56
CA ASP A 637 9.21 -27.21 -5.42
C ASP A 637 9.07 -27.55 -6.91
N GLY A 638 8.64 -28.78 -7.23
CA GLY A 638 8.42 -29.23 -8.60
C GLY A 638 7.10 -28.78 -9.22
N GLY A 639 6.25 -28.07 -8.47
CA GLY A 639 4.88 -27.78 -8.85
C GLY A 639 4.01 -29.04 -8.95
N ILE A 640 2.85 -28.89 -9.59
CA ILE A 640 1.84 -29.92 -9.78
C ILE A 640 1.59 -30.08 -11.29
N PRO A 641 1.94 -31.24 -11.89
CA PRO A 641 1.66 -31.53 -13.30
C PRO A 641 0.17 -31.41 -13.62
N MET A 642 -0.18 -31.24 -14.90
CA MET A 642 -1.57 -31.30 -15.37
C MET A 642 -2.23 -32.62 -14.97
N GLY A 643 -3.36 -32.56 -14.24
CA GLY A 643 -4.04 -33.73 -13.67
C GLY A 643 -3.31 -34.41 -12.51
N GLY A 644 -2.18 -33.85 -12.05
CA GLY A 644 -1.40 -34.33 -10.91
C GLY A 644 -1.95 -33.84 -9.58
N GLU A 645 -1.49 -34.47 -8.50
CA GLU A 645 -1.94 -34.22 -7.13
C GLU A 645 -0.76 -34.24 -6.16
N VAL A 646 -0.83 -33.44 -5.11
CA VAL A 646 0.13 -33.42 -3.98
C VAL A 646 -0.64 -33.36 -2.67
N THR A 647 -0.15 -34.08 -1.64
CA THR A 647 -0.83 -34.15 -0.35
C THR A 647 0.04 -33.57 0.77
N ALA A 648 -0.54 -32.68 1.55
CA ALA A 648 0.01 -32.18 2.81
C ALA A 648 -0.72 -32.81 3.99
N LYS A 649 0.02 -33.12 5.05
CA LYS A 649 -0.54 -33.70 6.29
C LYS A 649 -0.51 -32.65 7.38
N VAL A 650 -1.66 -32.10 7.73
CA VAL A 650 -1.79 -31.04 8.73
C VAL A 650 -2.19 -31.66 10.07
N PRO A 651 -1.31 -31.69 11.09
CA PRO A 651 -1.71 -32.13 12.42
C PRO A 651 -2.70 -31.12 13.01
N ILE A 652 -3.86 -31.60 13.45
CA ILE A 652 -4.89 -30.80 14.10
C ILE A 652 -5.25 -31.41 15.45
N THR A 653 -5.39 -30.58 16.47
CA THR A 653 -5.90 -30.98 17.78
C THR A 653 -7.03 -30.04 18.17
N VAL A 654 -8.21 -30.59 18.45
CA VAL A 654 -9.32 -29.84 19.05
C VAL A 654 -9.24 -30.03 20.55
N GLN A 655 -9.11 -28.96 21.32
CA GLN A 655 -9.01 -29.03 22.78
C GLN A 655 -10.38 -29.30 23.40
N LYS A 656 -10.43 -30.12 24.46
CA LYS A 656 -11.67 -30.37 25.23
C LYS A 656 -12.17 -29.12 25.93
N GLU A 657 -11.24 -28.29 26.39
CA GLU A 657 -11.50 -27.05 27.08
C GLU A 657 -10.34 -26.08 26.82
N VAL A 658 -10.61 -24.79 26.90
CA VAL A 658 -9.59 -23.73 26.88
C VAL A 658 -9.69 -22.93 28.16
N LYS A 659 -8.55 -22.43 28.66
CA LYS A 659 -8.52 -21.59 29.85
C LYS A 659 -8.84 -20.15 29.46
N ARG A 660 -9.95 -19.61 29.96
CA ARG A 660 -10.29 -18.19 29.81
C ARG A 660 -10.44 -17.56 31.18
N GLY A 661 -9.56 -16.60 31.51
CA GLY A 661 -9.56 -15.97 32.83
C GLY A 661 -9.34 -16.93 34.00
N GLY A 662 -8.62 -18.05 33.78
CA GLY A 662 -8.36 -19.08 34.79
C GLY A 662 -9.47 -20.13 34.97
N GLN A 663 -10.61 -20.01 34.28
CA GLN A 663 -11.66 -21.03 34.24
C GLN A 663 -11.58 -21.84 32.94
N GLY A 664 -11.79 -23.15 33.03
CA GLY A 664 -11.93 -24.02 31.86
C GLY A 664 -13.28 -23.80 31.20
N VAL A 665 -13.27 -23.38 29.95
CA VAL A 665 -14.47 -23.30 29.10
C VAL A 665 -14.43 -24.51 28.18
N PRO A 666 -15.42 -25.41 28.22
CA PRO A 666 -15.43 -26.59 27.38
C PRO A 666 -15.72 -26.24 25.92
N PHE A 667 -15.19 -27.03 25.00
CA PHE A 667 -15.53 -26.93 23.59
C PHE A 667 -17.02 -27.24 23.40
N SER A 668 -17.73 -26.34 22.72
CA SER A 668 -19.17 -26.43 22.51
C SER A 668 -19.60 -26.24 21.05
N ALA A 669 -18.65 -26.02 20.14
CA ALA A 669 -18.97 -25.86 18.73
C ALA A 669 -19.21 -27.22 18.07
N GLU A 670 -19.95 -27.25 16.97
CA GLU A 670 -20.20 -28.48 16.21
C GLU A 670 -19.17 -28.71 15.10
N SER A 671 -18.32 -27.71 14.83
CA SER A 671 -17.30 -27.75 13.80
C SER A 671 -16.16 -26.76 14.09
N VAL A 672 -15.04 -26.96 13.41
CA VAL A 672 -13.89 -26.06 13.39
C VAL A 672 -13.64 -25.56 11.97
N LYS A 673 -13.17 -24.32 11.83
CA LYS A 673 -12.93 -23.68 10.53
C LYS A 673 -11.45 -23.41 10.30
N LEU A 674 -10.94 -23.88 9.17
CA LEU A 674 -9.60 -23.64 8.68
C LEU A 674 -9.66 -22.88 7.36
N GLN A 675 -8.75 -21.93 7.14
CA GLN A 675 -8.56 -21.32 5.84
C GLN A 675 -7.42 -22.04 5.12
N VAL A 676 -7.69 -22.50 3.91
CA VAL A 676 -6.74 -23.20 3.05
C VAL A 676 -6.38 -22.25 1.91
N ARG A 677 -5.07 -22.02 1.73
CA ARG A 677 -4.53 -21.22 0.63
C ARG A 677 -3.48 -22.02 -0.13
N ALA A 678 -3.75 -22.37 -1.37
CA ALA A 678 -2.75 -22.91 -2.29
C ALA A 678 -2.39 -21.82 -3.31
N GLU A 679 -1.12 -21.55 -3.52
CA GLU A 679 -0.69 -20.53 -4.48
C GLU A 679 0.54 -20.96 -5.27
N GLU A 680 0.55 -20.64 -6.57
CA GLU A 680 1.78 -20.63 -7.35
C GLU A 680 2.75 -19.58 -6.80
N VAL A 681 4.04 -19.92 -6.79
CA VAL A 681 5.12 -19.03 -6.37
C VAL A 681 6.03 -18.79 -7.57
N PHE A 682 6.15 -17.51 -7.93
CA PHE A 682 7.13 -16.98 -8.87
C PHE A 682 8.17 -16.15 -8.11
N PRO A 683 9.29 -15.76 -8.74
CA PRO A 683 10.22 -14.83 -8.12
C PRO A 683 9.54 -13.48 -7.83
N ASP A 684 10.15 -12.68 -6.96
CA ASP A 684 9.55 -11.46 -6.41
C ASP A 684 9.27 -10.38 -7.48
N ASP A 685 9.84 -10.51 -8.68
CA ASP A 685 9.60 -9.65 -9.84
C ASP A 685 8.25 -9.94 -10.54
N VAL A 686 7.58 -11.05 -10.23
CA VAL A 686 6.25 -11.38 -10.78
C VAL A 686 5.16 -11.06 -9.76
N SER A 687 4.33 -10.07 -10.09
CA SER A 687 3.17 -9.68 -9.28
C SER A 687 2.28 -10.85 -8.90
N GLY A 688 1.74 -10.81 -7.68
CA GLY A 688 0.76 -11.77 -7.17
C GLY A 688 -0.50 -11.91 -8.04
N LEU A 689 -0.82 -10.87 -8.81
CA LEU A 689 -1.94 -10.84 -9.75
C LEU A 689 -1.86 -11.89 -10.87
N TYR A 690 -0.65 -12.38 -11.16
CA TYR A 690 -0.40 -13.36 -12.23
C TYR A 690 -0.06 -14.74 -11.69
N ARG A 691 -0.58 -15.09 -10.50
CA ARG A 691 -0.43 -16.40 -9.86
C ARG A 691 -1.78 -17.11 -9.86
N SER A 692 -1.77 -18.42 -10.06
CA SER A 692 -2.97 -19.22 -9.80
C SER A 692 -3.06 -19.46 -8.31
N THR A 693 -4.22 -19.18 -7.73
CA THR A 693 -4.44 -19.29 -6.29
C THR A 693 -5.78 -19.93 -6.01
N LEU A 694 -5.84 -20.78 -4.99
CA LEU A 694 -7.07 -21.25 -4.38
C LEU A 694 -7.10 -20.74 -2.94
N PHE A 695 -8.21 -20.10 -2.57
CA PHE A 695 -8.49 -19.71 -1.19
C PHE A 695 -9.90 -20.17 -0.81
N ASN A 696 -10.02 -20.91 0.27
CA ASN A 696 -11.31 -21.37 0.76
C ASN A 696 -11.31 -21.56 2.28
N THR A 697 -12.48 -21.40 2.90
CA THR A 697 -12.68 -21.77 4.31
C THR A 697 -13.28 -23.15 4.40
N MET A 698 -12.47 -24.12 4.82
CA MET A 698 -12.87 -25.49 5.11
C MET A 698 -13.52 -25.58 6.49
N THR A 699 -14.64 -26.30 6.59
CA THR A 699 -15.32 -26.60 7.86
C THR A 699 -15.22 -28.09 8.16
N ILE A 700 -14.64 -28.44 9.31
CA ILE A 700 -14.49 -29.84 9.76
C ILE A 700 -15.47 -30.07 10.92
N PRO A 701 -16.43 -31.01 10.79
CA PRO A 701 -17.35 -31.32 11.88
C PRO A 701 -16.62 -32.00 13.04
N VAL A 702 -17.09 -31.76 14.27
CA VAL A 702 -16.53 -32.31 15.51
C VAL A 702 -17.58 -33.20 16.18
N ASN A 703 -17.17 -34.37 16.67
CA ASN A 703 -18.05 -35.43 17.21
C ASN A 703 -19.15 -35.89 16.22
N GLN A 704 -18.86 -35.87 14.93
CA GLN A 704 -19.74 -36.39 13.90
C GLN A 704 -18.91 -37.25 12.94
N PRO A 705 -19.53 -38.25 12.26
CA PRO A 705 -18.86 -39.04 11.24
C PRO A 705 -18.19 -38.14 10.21
N LEU A 706 -16.92 -38.40 9.95
CA LEU A 706 -16.11 -37.65 9.01
C LEU A 706 -16.71 -37.77 7.60
N ALA A 707 -16.89 -36.63 6.97
CA ALA A 707 -17.16 -36.55 5.54
C ALA A 707 -15.86 -36.19 4.82
N GLU A 708 -15.49 -36.96 3.81
CA GLU A 708 -14.51 -36.49 2.83
C GLU A 708 -15.11 -35.29 2.12
N GLY A 709 -14.37 -34.19 2.11
CA GLY A 709 -14.77 -32.99 1.37
C GLY A 709 -13.93 -32.86 0.11
N LYS A 710 -14.58 -32.55 -1.00
CA LYS A 710 -13.92 -32.08 -2.22
C LYS A 710 -14.44 -30.68 -2.50
N VAL A 711 -13.51 -29.76 -2.65
CA VAL A 711 -13.79 -28.36 -3.00
C VAL A 711 -13.19 -28.12 -4.37
N ILE A 712 -14.04 -27.76 -5.32
CA ILE A 712 -13.66 -27.51 -6.70
C ILE A 712 -13.80 -26.02 -6.91
N GLN A 713 -12.69 -25.32 -7.11
CA GLN A 713 -12.75 -23.91 -7.48
C GLN A 713 -13.45 -23.79 -8.85
N PRO A 714 -14.32 -22.79 -9.08
CA PRO A 714 -14.83 -22.56 -10.41
C PRO A 714 -13.68 -22.26 -11.37
N ALA A 715 -13.69 -22.83 -12.57
CA ALA A 715 -12.76 -22.49 -13.63
C ALA A 715 -13.45 -21.61 -14.67
N LEU A 716 -12.93 -20.39 -14.90
CA LEU A 716 -13.50 -19.41 -15.82
C LEU A 716 -12.58 -19.18 -17.00
N ALA A 717 -13.14 -19.15 -18.21
CA ALA A 717 -12.42 -18.81 -19.43
C ALA A 717 -13.28 -17.98 -20.38
N LEU A 718 -12.67 -16.98 -21.02
CA LEU A 718 -13.31 -16.26 -22.12
C LEU A 718 -13.41 -17.20 -23.33
N GLU A 719 -14.63 -17.41 -23.83
CA GLU A 719 -14.86 -18.20 -25.04
C GLU A 719 -14.83 -17.31 -26.29
N SER A 720 -15.58 -16.21 -26.30
CA SER A 720 -15.50 -15.20 -27.36
C SER A 720 -16.01 -13.83 -26.89
N MET A 721 -15.58 -12.79 -27.59
CA MET A 721 -16.11 -11.43 -27.46
C MET A 721 -16.31 -10.83 -28.85
N GLU A 722 -17.55 -10.76 -29.29
CA GLU A 722 -17.90 -10.45 -30.68
C GLU A 722 -18.59 -9.09 -30.80
N PRO A 723 -18.10 -8.16 -31.65
CA PRO A 723 -18.72 -6.85 -31.83
C PRO A 723 -20.13 -6.97 -32.42
N GLN A 724 -21.07 -6.16 -31.92
CA GLN A 724 -22.47 -6.12 -32.35
C GLN A 724 -22.88 -4.77 -32.99
N GLY A 725 -21.96 -3.80 -33.07
CA GLY A 725 -22.23 -2.42 -33.45
C GLY A 725 -22.39 -1.49 -32.24
N ASP A 726 -22.26 -0.17 -32.44
CA ASP A 726 -22.43 0.86 -31.41
C ASP A 726 -21.63 0.63 -30.10
N ASN A 727 -20.39 0.13 -30.22
CA ASN A 727 -19.51 -0.27 -29.09
C ASN A 727 -20.10 -1.33 -28.16
N ARG A 728 -21.15 -2.03 -28.61
CA ARG A 728 -21.73 -3.17 -27.93
C ARG A 728 -21.06 -4.46 -28.37
N PHE A 729 -20.78 -5.33 -27.42
CA PHE A 729 -20.13 -6.61 -27.62
C PHE A 729 -20.96 -7.71 -27.00
N LYS A 730 -20.94 -8.87 -27.66
CA LYS A 730 -21.50 -10.11 -27.17
C LYS A 730 -20.37 -10.88 -26.50
N LEU A 731 -20.48 -11.09 -25.19
CA LEU A 731 -19.50 -11.78 -24.37
C LEU A 731 -19.97 -13.21 -24.10
N ARG A 732 -19.10 -14.19 -24.36
CA ARG A 732 -19.32 -15.60 -24.04
C ARG A 732 -18.23 -16.10 -23.10
N VAL A 733 -18.63 -16.65 -21.96
CA VAL A 733 -17.73 -17.13 -20.90
C VAL A 733 -18.03 -18.58 -20.61
N LYS A 734 -16.99 -19.41 -20.66
CA LYS A 734 -17.05 -20.81 -20.25
C LYS A 734 -16.79 -20.88 -18.75
N ILE A 735 -17.68 -21.53 -18.01
CA ILE A 735 -17.48 -21.84 -16.58
C ILE A 735 -17.58 -23.35 -16.41
N THR A 736 -16.57 -23.90 -15.76
CA THR A 736 -16.44 -25.32 -15.46
C THR A 736 -16.41 -25.47 -13.94
N ASP A 737 -17.48 -26.02 -13.37
CA ASP A 737 -17.69 -26.11 -11.92
C ASP A 737 -18.67 -27.25 -11.58
N ASP A 738 -18.73 -27.71 -10.34
CA ASP A 738 -19.66 -28.77 -9.96
C ASP A 738 -21.07 -28.26 -9.60
N ASN A 739 -21.23 -27.02 -9.14
CA ASN A 739 -22.51 -26.39 -8.84
C ASN A 739 -22.37 -24.86 -8.68
N PRO A 740 -22.28 -24.10 -9.80
CA PRO A 740 -22.15 -22.66 -9.74
C PRO A 740 -23.45 -22.06 -9.20
N ARG A 741 -23.38 -21.25 -8.13
CA ARG A 741 -24.56 -20.58 -7.54
C ARG A 741 -24.81 -19.22 -8.17
N PHE A 742 -23.77 -18.42 -8.28
CA PHE A 742 -23.85 -17.04 -8.76
C PHE A 742 -22.78 -16.80 -9.81
N VAL A 743 -23.17 -16.15 -10.89
CA VAL A 743 -22.26 -15.65 -11.93
C VAL A 743 -22.62 -14.18 -12.15
N SER A 744 -21.66 -13.27 -12.06
CA SER A 744 -21.91 -11.83 -12.24
C SER A 744 -20.83 -11.20 -13.09
N LEU A 745 -21.23 -10.30 -13.98
CA LEU A 745 -20.34 -9.46 -14.77
C LEU A 745 -20.37 -8.03 -14.21
N PHE A 746 -19.18 -7.49 -13.95
CA PHE A 746 -18.95 -6.10 -13.63
C PHE A 746 -18.18 -5.44 -14.77
N GLN A 747 -18.49 -4.19 -15.08
CA GLN A 747 -17.67 -3.29 -15.89
C GLN A 747 -17.27 -2.13 -14.99
N ASP A 748 -15.98 -2.03 -14.75
CA ASP A 748 -15.43 -1.17 -13.71
C ASP A 748 -16.10 -1.53 -12.38
N GLU A 749 -16.75 -0.58 -11.72
CA GLU A 749 -17.53 -0.79 -10.50
C GLU A 749 -19.00 -1.15 -10.77
N ASP A 750 -19.48 -0.90 -11.98
CA ASP A 750 -20.88 -1.09 -12.34
C ASP A 750 -21.17 -2.57 -12.58
N LYS A 751 -22.07 -3.15 -11.78
CA LYS A 751 -22.65 -4.46 -12.11
C LYS A 751 -23.52 -4.30 -13.36
N ILE A 752 -23.16 -4.99 -14.46
CA ILE A 752 -23.91 -4.93 -15.73
C ILE A 752 -25.07 -5.94 -15.72
N ASP A 753 -24.79 -7.22 -15.41
CA ASP A 753 -25.73 -8.38 -15.46
C ASP A 753 -25.04 -9.69 -14.96
N LEU A 754 -25.63 -10.82 -14.50
CA LEU A 754 -27.03 -11.25 -14.28
C LEU A 754 -27.19 -12.22 -13.07
N GLU A 755 -28.43 -12.69 -12.87
CA GLU A 755 -29.04 -13.52 -11.81
C GLU A 755 -28.46 -14.96 -11.60
N SER A 756 -29.11 -15.77 -10.75
CA SER A 756 -28.78 -17.19 -10.44
C SER A 756 -28.36 -17.98 -11.69
N ALA A 757 -27.27 -18.75 -11.59
CA ALA A 757 -26.67 -19.50 -12.71
C ALA A 757 -27.66 -20.44 -13.45
N SER A 758 -28.77 -20.78 -12.80
CA SER A 758 -29.88 -21.61 -13.29
C SER A 758 -30.76 -20.99 -14.38
N VAL A 759 -30.62 -19.69 -14.69
CA VAL A 759 -31.52 -18.95 -15.62
C VAL A 759 -30.87 -18.65 -16.98
N LEU A 760 -29.57 -18.94 -17.13
CA LEU A 760 -28.80 -18.61 -18.33
C LEU A 760 -28.77 -19.78 -19.33
N THR A 761 -28.75 -19.48 -20.63
CA THR A 761 -28.79 -20.47 -21.72
C THR A 761 -27.51 -21.30 -21.74
N SER A 762 -27.47 -22.43 -21.03
CA SER A 762 -26.29 -23.31 -20.96
C SER A 762 -26.35 -24.45 -21.97
N THR A 763 -25.30 -24.63 -22.77
CA THR A 763 -24.97 -25.92 -23.40
C THR A 763 -24.09 -26.73 -22.44
N THR A 764 -24.60 -27.85 -21.92
CA THR A 764 -23.93 -28.64 -20.88
C THR A 764 -23.16 -29.84 -21.46
N GLU A 765 -21.87 -29.93 -21.17
CA GLU A 765 -21.11 -31.19 -21.24
C GLU A 765 -20.79 -31.67 -19.82
N LYS A 766 -21.20 -32.91 -19.49
CA LYS A 766 -20.86 -33.57 -18.21
C LYS A 766 -19.67 -34.49 -18.42
N ARG A 767 -18.61 -34.32 -17.64
CA ARG A 767 -17.54 -35.32 -17.53
C ARG A 767 -17.93 -36.37 -16.46
N PRO A 768 -18.12 -37.65 -16.81
CA PRO A 768 -18.64 -38.66 -15.88
C PRO A 768 -17.74 -38.96 -14.67
N ASP A 769 -16.45 -38.61 -14.75
CA ASP A 769 -15.41 -38.98 -13.79
C ASP A 769 -15.16 -37.93 -12.68
N THR A 770 -15.69 -36.72 -12.82
CA THR A 770 -15.28 -35.56 -11.99
C THR A 770 -16.42 -34.87 -11.25
N GLN A 771 -17.69 -35.19 -11.53
CA GLN A 771 -18.90 -34.46 -11.09
C GLN A 771 -18.95 -32.98 -11.53
N VAL A 772 -18.02 -32.54 -12.38
CA VAL A 772 -17.93 -31.17 -12.88
C VAL A 772 -18.78 -31.00 -14.14
N GLN A 773 -19.50 -29.88 -14.22
CA GLN A 773 -20.27 -29.44 -15.37
C GLN A 773 -19.57 -28.24 -16.05
N THR A 774 -19.47 -28.29 -17.37
CA THR A 774 -19.10 -27.12 -18.17
C THR A 774 -20.35 -26.47 -18.75
N SER A 775 -20.49 -25.16 -18.56
CA SER A 775 -21.58 -24.35 -19.11
C SER A 775 -20.99 -23.10 -19.79
N ILE A 776 -21.61 -22.69 -20.90
CA ILE A 776 -21.30 -21.43 -21.58
C ILE A 776 -22.36 -20.41 -21.19
N TYR A 777 -21.90 -19.24 -20.75
CA TYR A 777 -22.71 -18.10 -20.35
C TYR A 777 -22.56 -16.99 -21.37
N GLU A 778 -23.67 -16.35 -21.72
CA GLU A 778 -23.72 -15.33 -22.75
C GLU A 778 -24.36 -14.05 -22.20
N THR A 779 -23.75 -12.91 -22.48
CA THR A 779 -24.29 -11.59 -22.12
C THR A 779 -23.83 -10.52 -23.11
N PHE A 780 -24.34 -9.29 -22.97
CA PHE A 780 -23.93 -8.15 -23.76
C PHE A 780 -23.31 -7.08 -22.86
N VAL A 781 -22.26 -6.43 -23.36
CA VAL A 781 -21.61 -5.30 -22.70
C VAL A 781 -21.44 -4.14 -23.67
N THR A 782 -21.63 -2.92 -23.20
CA THR A 782 -21.37 -1.70 -23.99
C THR A 782 -20.15 -1.00 -23.44
N LEU A 783 -19.09 -0.90 -24.24
CA LEU A 783 -17.84 -0.32 -23.79
C LEU A 783 -17.91 1.21 -23.76
N LYS A 784 -17.49 1.79 -22.64
CA LYS A 784 -17.23 3.23 -22.49
C LYS A 784 -15.96 3.60 -23.29
N PRO A 785 -15.79 4.86 -23.72
CA PRO A 785 -14.53 5.30 -24.31
C PRO A 785 -13.33 5.05 -23.39
N GLY A 786 -12.20 4.61 -23.93
CA GLY A 786 -11.01 4.26 -23.14
C GLY A 786 -11.00 2.80 -22.66
N LEU A 787 -10.21 2.52 -21.61
CA LEU A 787 -10.10 1.18 -21.03
C LEU A 787 -11.34 0.85 -20.21
N ASN A 788 -11.88 -0.35 -20.39
CA ASN A 788 -12.95 -0.90 -19.57
C ASN A 788 -12.42 -2.16 -18.89
N THR A 789 -12.61 -2.26 -17.58
CA THR A 789 -12.21 -3.44 -16.81
C THR A 789 -13.43 -4.31 -16.59
N LEU A 790 -13.54 -5.42 -17.32
CA LEU A 790 -14.62 -6.38 -17.12
C LEU A 790 -14.18 -7.45 -16.13
N ARG A 791 -15.04 -7.82 -15.18
CA ARG A 791 -14.79 -8.90 -14.21
C ARG A 791 -15.97 -9.85 -14.20
N VAL A 792 -15.72 -11.10 -14.60
CA VAL A 792 -16.70 -12.17 -14.43
C VAL A 792 -16.38 -12.87 -13.13
N VAL A 793 -17.31 -12.84 -12.19
CA VAL A 793 -17.17 -13.45 -10.87
C VAL A 793 -18.11 -14.65 -10.81
N ALA A 794 -17.58 -15.83 -10.51
CA ALA A 794 -18.39 -17.01 -10.20
C ALA A 794 -18.20 -17.39 -8.74
N THR A 795 -19.29 -17.72 -8.05
CA THR A 795 -19.26 -18.32 -6.72
C THR A 795 -20.06 -19.61 -6.73
N ASP A 796 -19.45 -20.67 -6.22
CA ASP A 796 -20.03 -22.01 -6.19
C ASP A 796 -20.82 -22.32 -4.91
N LYS A 797 -21.16 -23.60 -4.73
CA LYS A 797 -21.82 -24.10 -3.52
C LYS A 797 -20.93 -24.16 -2.29
N ASP A 798 -19.62 -24.22 -2.47
CA ASP A 798 -18.58 -24.39 -1.45
C ASP A 798 -18.04 -23.02 -0.97
N GLU A 799 -18.70 -21.94 -1.41
CA GLU A 799 -18.33 -20.54 -1.15
C GLU A 799 -16.92 -20.19 -1.69
N VAL A 800 -16.45 -20.90 -2.72
CA VAL A 800 -15.25 -20.52 -3.48
C VAL A 800 -15.65 -19.52 -4.55
N THR A 801 -14.89 -18.43 -4.63
CA THR A 801 -15.05 -17.41 -5.65
C THR A 801 -13.87 -17.43 -6.59
N GLU A 802 -14.14 -17.43 -7.89
CA GLU A 802 -13.14 -17.22 -8.94
C GLU A 802 -13.51 -16.00 -9.78
N VAL A 803 -12.49 -15.26 -10.23
CA VAL A 803 -12.63 -14.05 -11.03
C VAL A 803 -11.87 -14.20 -12.35
N LEU A 804 -12.58 -13.99 -13.46
CA LEU A 804 -11.99 -13.77 -14.78
C LEU A 804 -11.94 -12.27 -15.07
N PRO A 805 -10.78 -11.61 -14.90
CA PRO A 805 -10.57 -10.24 -15.32
C PRO A 805 -10.33 -10.19 -16.84
N LEU A 806 -10.97 -9.23 -17.51
CA LEU A 806 -10.75 -8.92 -18.92
C LEU A 806 -10.53 -7.41 -19.03
N ARG A 807 -9.52 -7.02 -19.81
CA ARG A 807 -9.21 -5.62 -20.09
C ARG A 807 -9.52 -5.36 -21.56
N VAL A 808 -10.49 -4.47 -21.82
CA VAL A 808 -10.99 -4.24 -23.17
C VAL A 808 -11.09 -2.75 -23.47
N TRP A 809 -10.52 -2.34 -24.61
CA TRP A 809 -10.56 -0.97 -25.05
C TRP A 809 -11.82 -0.67 -25.85
N GLY A 810 -12.57 0.33 -25.38
CA GLY A 810 -13.65 0.93 -26.13
C GLY A 810 -13.14 1.91 -27.20
N PRO A 811 -14.03 2.73 -27.78
CA PRO A 811 -13.65 3.73 -28.77
C PRO A 811 -12.65 4.73 -28.18
N ALA A 812 -11.84 5.34 -29.05
CA ALA A 812 -10.92 6.39 -28.62
C ALA A 812 -11.70 7.52 -27.93
N VAL A 813 -11.20 7.96 -26.77
CA VAL A 813 -11.69 9.18 -26.13
C VAL A 813 -11.45 10.32 -27.12
N ALA A 814 -12.50 11.01 -27.56
CA ALA A 814 -12.35 12.20 -28.39
C ALA A 814 -11.49 13.19 -27.60
N THR A 815 -10.26 13.43 -28.03
CA THR A 815 -9.37 14.38 -27.37
C THR A 815 -10.05 15.74 -27.42
N PRO A 816 -10.38 16.39 -26.30
CA PRO A 816 -10.73 17.80 -26.38
C PRO A 816 -9.51 18.52 -26.98
N PRO A 817 -9.70 19.45 -27.92
CA PRO A 817 -8.58 20.17 -28.51
C PRO A 817 -7.79 20.80 -27.36
N THR A 818 -6.51 20.43 -27.25
CA THR A 818 -5.58 21.00 -26.29
C THR A 818 -5.51 22.49 -26.58
N ALA A 819 -6.27 23.28 -25.81
CA ALA A 819 -6.06 24.71 -25.77
C ALA A 819 -4.68 24.90 -25.15
N VAL A 820 -3.68 25.12 -26.01
CA VAL A 820 -2.42 25.73 -25.60
C VAL A 820 -2.82 27.07 -24.97
N LYS A 821 -2.97 27.10 -23.65
CA LYS A 821 -3.00 28.36 -22.92
C LYS A 821 -1.61 28.95 -23.05
N THR A 822 -1.44 29.81 -24.04
CA THR A 822 -0.36 30.79 -24.04
C THR A 822 -0.52 31.63 -22.79
N VAL A 823 0.30 31.33 -21.77
CA VAL A 823 0.48 32.22 -20.62
C VAL A 823 1.24 33.43 -21.14
N ASP A 824 0.58 34.58 -21.13
CA ASP A 824 1.24 35.88 -21.34
C ASP A 824 1.97 36.24 -20.04
N PRO A 825 3.32 36.31 -20.02
CA PRO A 825 4.10 36.48 -18.80
C PRO A 825 4.07 37.91 -18.24
N THR A 826 3.08 38.75 -18.60
CA THR A 826 3.05 40.17 -18.24
C THR A 826 1.82 40.65 -17.44
N ALA A 827 0.88 39.77 -17.08
CA ALA A 827 -0.25 40.18 -16.25
C ALA A 827 0.09 40.16 -14.75
N SER A 828 0.59 41.29 -14.24
CA SER A 828 0.63 41.58 -12.81
C SER A 828 -0.77 42.01 -12.33
N ASP A 829 -1.50 41.12 -11.64
CA ASP A 829 -2.75 41.51 -10.98
C ASP A 829 -2.44 42.24 -9.66
N HIS A 830 -2.24 43.55 -9.79
CA HIS A 830 -2.51 44.50 -8.73
C HIS A 830 -4.01 44.75 -8.67
N GLU A 831 -4.75 44.00 -7.85
CA GLU A 831 -6.08 44.44 -7.42
C GLU A 831 -5.96 45.32 -6.18
N THR A 832 -6.00 46.62 -6.44
CA THR A 832 -6.26 47.67 -5.46
C THR A 832 -7.68 47.57 -4.92
N ALA A 833 -7.81 47.33 -3.63
CA ALA A 833 -9.03 47.53 -2.86
C ALA A 833 -9.29 49.03 -2.63
N VAL A 834 -10.47 49.54 -2.97
CA VAL A 834 -11.17 50.67 -2.31
C VAL A 834 -12.64 50.71 -2.77
N PRO A 835 -13.62 51.19 -1.97
CA PRO A 835 -13.91 50.99 -0.56
C PRO A 835 -15.17 50.14 -0.31
#